data_AF-A0A6V8IHG3-F1
#
_entry.id   AF-A0A6V8IHG3-F1
#
_cell.length_a   1.000
_cell.length_b   1.000
_cell.length_c   1.000
_cell.angle_alpha   90.00
_cell.angle_beta   90.00
_cell.angle_gamma   90.00
#
_symmetry.space_group_name_H-M   'P 1'
#
loop_
_entity.id
_entity.type
_entity.pdbx_description
1 polymer ?
#
loop_
_entity_poly.entity_id
_entity_poly.type
_entity_poly.pdbx_seq_one_letter_code
_entity_poly.pdbx_strand_id
1 'polypeptide(L)'
;MKFQDIPAQILNIRVKPTTDIPALEEQPVFSVDIRPMYTGEFELRLKDTIVFVRPVAELDICRLNADLAIGSALLAQLAFPASDGSIELQVAFFTGNCLEMGEVNIGVDEYVEDGIRKNYSSKFKDKILYEKLESLSCFSQGEDTFFFLIAGSAIDEELKSGAEESLHVAGANLTFCITGDGIRFVVTPKEVPGGNSIFCATRLTRRKNAPDRAMRLVKGRLRFVDWTRAGQIRTLAKAQITALTQDDGSYLKKWDEFGDVEGELLLKQARIVGALQFTDMQQGRDGTVTVRIVEASDSAITALTENKVPELELVDQQPDYLLDESLSFQDFERHIKITADQRSKDSISSFLVKSFDKDHLLLMLKTESLPSVSGKLIRSLRGDVTQIKRRMAARQAILEGRSANPQLGLLIEEQGQITRIRRPKKVTALTAFVRKKIFRSDPTFMQERAIEVALNTPDIALIQGPPGTGKTTVIAAILERLNEMADKRSVRIKGQVLLTGFQHDAVQNMIERLSLNSLPVPKFGKRSGSEEDDYSAFERNLDDWCCEVATKLRKRNPQLEDVEQEREIKNLFVQYVRSPSHLLASNLVKKITNLGVAVLGENDARRAENLAKDLACQAGSNVASGQWLDVTDHVDWKLLRNRD
;
A
#
# COMPACT_ATOMS: atom_id res chain seq x y z
N MET A 1 20.24 18.28 14.67
CA MET A 1 21.48 18.98 14.28
C MET A 1 22.61 18.69 15.26
N LYS A 2 23.87 18.80 14.84
CA LYS A 2 25.04 18.88 15.74
C LYS A 2 25.34 20.34 16.09
N PHE A 3 26.12 20.58 17.15
CA PHE A 3 26.49 21.93 17.57
C PHE A 3 27.25 22.72 16.50
N GLN A 4 28.09 22.03 15.70
CA GLN A 4 28.82 22.65 14.58
C GLN A 4 27.92 23.08 13.42
N ASP A 5 26.70 22.54 13.35
CA ASP A 5 25.73 22.86 12.31
C ASP A 5 24.87 24.09 12.68
N ILE A 6 25.04 24.63 13.90
CA ILE A 6 24.31 25.81 14.37
C ILE A 6 24.61 27.00 13.44
N PRO A 7 23.59 27.69 12.90
CA PRO A 7 23.77 28.76 11.92
C PRO A 7 24.16 30.11 12.57
N ALA A 8 25.07 30.07 13.53
CA ALA A 8 25.59 31.24 14.24
C ALA A 8 27.13 31.22 14.22
N GLN A 9 27.74 32.36 14.56
CA GLN A 9 29.18 32.38 14.77
C GLN A 9 29.50 31.64 16.06
N ILE A 10 30.27 30.55 15.95
CA ILE A 10 30.72 29.78 17.10
C ILE A 10 32.09 30.29 17.52
N LEU A 11 32.17 30.76 18.76
CA LEU A 11 33.40 31.16 19.41
C LEU A 11 34.02 29.93 20.09
N ASN A 12 35.22 29.55 19.67
CA ASN A 12 35.96 28.42 20.24
C ASN A 12 37.08 28.96 21.12
N ILE A 13 37.02 28.67 22.43
CA ILE A 13 37.99 29.14 23.41
C ILE A 13 38.55 27.96 24.17
N ARG A 14 39.88 27.90 24.28
CA ARG A 14 40.52 26.90 25.13
C ARG A 14 40.47 27.34 26.59
N VAL A 15 39.85 26.54 27.46
CA VAL A 15 39.68 26.86 28.88
C VAL A 15 40.32 25.80 29.78
N LYS A 16 40.78 26.20 30.97
CA LYS A 16 41.24 25.30 32.04
C LYS A 16 40.45 25.54 33.33
N PRO A 17 40.16 24.49 34.12
CA PRO A 17 39.62 24.66 35.47
C PRO A 17 40.52 25.51 36.35
N THR A 18 39.95 26.39 37.18
CA THR A 18 40.70 27.19 38.17
C THR A 18 40.67 26.57 39.58
N THR A 19 39.87 25.51 39.76
CA THR A 19 39.77 24.71 40.98
C THR A 19 40.32 23.30 40.74
N ASP A 20 40.85 22.65 41.78
CA ASP A 20 41.22 21.22 41.74
C ASP A 20 39.97 20.34 41.58
N ILE A 21 39.55 20.14 40.34
CA ILE A 21 38.46 19.25 39.95
C ILE A 21 38.99 18.23 38.93
N PRO A 22 38.31 17.08 38.77
CA PRO A 22 38.62 16.12 37.71
C PRO A 22 38.64 16.79 36.33
N ALA A 23 39.38 16.21 35.38
CA ALA A 23 39.42 16.71 34.01
C ALA A 23 38.00 16.85 33.44
N LEU A 24 37.71 18.00 32.82
CA LEU A 24 36.41 18.27 32.23
C LEU A 24 36.17 17.34 31.03
N GLU A 25 35.00 16.73 30.99
CA GLU A 25 34.55 15.87 29.89
C GLU A 25 33.70 16.64 28.88
N GLU A 26 33.57 16.09 27.66
CA GLU A 26 32.71 16.65 26.62
C GLU A 26 31.24 16.59 27.05
N GLN A 27 30.60 17.76 27.18
CA GLN A 27 29.21 17.85 27.60
C GLN A 27 28.58 19.22 27.29
N PRO A 28 27.24 19.31 27.27
CA PRO A 28 26.52 20.57 27.21
C PRO A 28 26.85 21.54 28.36
N VAL A 29 26.90 22.83 28.05
CA VAL A 29 26.99 23.91 29.03
C VAL A 29 25.68 24.70 29.00
N PHE A 30 25.03 24.79 30.16
CA PHE A 30 23.68 25.39 30.30
C PHE A 30 23.73 26.88 30.62
N SER A 31 24.81 27.39 31.21
CA SER A 31 25.09 28.83 31.30
C SER A 31 26.59 29.11 31.34
N VAL A 32 26.96 30.30 30.87
CA VAL A 32 28.32 30.84 30.90
C VAL A 32 28.22 32.23 31.49
N ASP A 33 28.74 32.43 32.69
CA ASP A 33 28.57 33.66 33.45
C ASP A 33 29.93 34.25 33.84
N ILE A 34 30.05 35.59 33.83
CA ILE A 34 31.28 36.27 34.26
C ILE A 34 31.34 36.23 35.78
N ARG A 35 32.50 35.84 36.35
CA ARG A 35 32.70 35.84 37.80
C ARG A 35 33.23 37.21 38.27
N PRO A 36 32.42 38.07 38.93
CA PRO A 36 32.81 39.47 39.16
C PRO A 36 34.01 39.63 40.12
N MET A 37 34.21 38.66 41.02
CA MET A 37 35.27 38.71 42.03
C MET A 37 36.63 38.20 41.54
N TYR A 38 36.71 37.55 40.37
CA TYR A 38 37.93 36.93 39.86
C TYR A 38 38.16 37.33 38.40
N THR A 39 39.10 38.24 38.18
CA THR A 39 39.33 38.84 36.86
C THR A 39 39.77 37.80 35.83
N GLY A 40 38.92 37.57 34.84
CA GLY A 40 39.14 36.63 33.74
C GLY A 40 38.74 35.18 34.01
N GLU A 41 38.03 34.92 35.12
CA GLU A 41 37.37 33.63 35.37
C GLU A 41 35.89 33.67 34.97
N PHE A 42 35.41 32.52 34.50
CA PHE A 42 34.03 32.31 34.07
C PHE A 42 33.44 31.13 34.83
N GLU A 43 32.17 31.26 35.21
CA GLU A 43 31.36 30.21 35.78
C GLU A 43 30.65 29.46 34.64
N LEU A 44 30.83 28.14 34.57
CA LEU A 44 30.08 27.27 33.67
C LEU A 44 29.12 26.41 34.48
N ARG A 45 27.83 26.46 34.13
CA ARG A 45 26.83 25.55 34.67
C ARG A 45 26.72 24.31 33.79
N LEU A 46 27.13 23.17 34.33
CA LEU A 46 26.99 21.85 33.73
C LEU A 46 25.70 21.18 34.25
N LYS A 47 25.44 19.94 33.85
CA LYS A 47 24.18 19.25 34.20
C LYS A 47 23.99 19.11 35.71
N ASP A 48 25.03 18.64 36.39
CA ASP A 48 24.98 18.27 37.81
C ASP A 48 25.96 19.09 38.67
N THR A 49 26.73 19.99 38.06
CA THR A 49 27.83 20.72 38.73
C THR A 49 28.02 22.12 38.15
N ILE A 50 28.68 22.98 38.94
CA ILE A 50 29.16 24.29 38.50
C ILE A 50 30.69 24.23 38.55
N VAL A 51 31.34 24.68 37.48
CA VAL A 51 32.80 24.68 37.37
C VAL A 51 33.30 26.07 37.02
N PHE A 52 34.46 26.44 37.58
CA PHE A 52 35.10 27.71 37.28
C PHE A 52 36.26 27.48 36.32
N VAL A 53 36.30 28.26 35.25
CA VAL A 53 37.30 28.10 34.20
C VAL A 53 37.94 29.43 33.84
N ARG A 54 39.17 29.36 33.34
CA ARG A 54 39.90 30.50 32.78
C ARG A 54 40.37 30.15 31.37
N PRO A 55 40.12 31.03 30.37
CA PRO A 55 40.73 30.91 29.05
C PRO A 55 42.25 30.88 29.14
N VAL A 56 42.88 30.00 28.35
CA VAL A 56 44.35 29.85 28.32
C VAL A 56 45.01 31.07 27.68
N ALA A 57 44.37 31.68 26.69
CA ALA A 57 44.84 32.90 26.04
C ALA A 57 44.16 34.14 26.64
N GLU A 58 44.95 35.16 27.00
CA GLU A 58 44.42 36.42 27.56
C GLU A 58 43.49 37.16 26.58
N LEU A 59 43.74 37.06 25.28
CA LEU A 59 42.89 37.68 24.26
C LEU A 59 41.45 37.11 24.29
N ASP A 60 41.31 35.82 24.58
CA ASP A 60 39.99 35.17 24.62
C ASP A 60 39.18 35.57 25.86
N ILE A 61 39.85 36.01 26.94
CA ILE A 61 39.19 36.61 28.10
C ILE A 61 38.46 37.89 27.68
N CYS A 62 39.13 38.78 26.94
CA CYS A 62 38.53 40.02 26.47
C CYS A 62 37.36 39.76 25.51
N ARG A 63 37.50 38.77 24.61
CA ARG A 63 36.46 38.41 23.63
C ARG A 63 35.21 37.85 24.30
N LEU A 64 35.37 36.87 25.19
CA LEU A 64 34.24 36.25 25.89
C LEU A 64 33.52 37.25 26.80
N ASN A 65 34.26 38.12 27.49
CA ASN A 65 33.66 39.20 28.29
C ASN A 65 32.86 40.18 27.42
N ALA A 66 33.37 40.56 26.25
CA ALA A 66 32.68 41.46 25.35
C ALA A 66 31.36 40.87 24.85
N ASP A 67 31.35 39.59 24.46
CA ASP A 67 30.14 38.92 23.96
C ASP A 67 29.10 38.66 25.08
N LEU A 68 29.54 38.29 26.29
CA LEU A 68 28.66 38.08 27.45
C LEU A 68 28.05 39.39 27.96
N ALA A 69 28.79 40.51 27.91
CA ALA A 69 28.30 41.82 28.33
C ALA A 69 27.14 42.35 27.47
N ILE A 70 26.99 41.84 26.24
CA ILE A 70 25.87 42.20 25.35
C ILE A 70 24.54 41.63 25.86
N GLY A 71 24.56 40.60 26.71
CA GLY A 71 23.34 39.96 27.24
C GLY A 71 22.55 39.18 26.18
N SER A 72 23.26 38.66 25.18
CA SER A 72 22.71 37.85 24.09
C SER A 72 22.34 36.45 24.55
N ALA A 73 21.31 35.84 23.97
CA ALA A 73 21.07 34.42 24.17
C ALA A 73 22.24 33.59 23.65
N LEU A 74 22.55 32.48 24.31
CA LEU A 74 23.68 31.62 23.95
C LEU A 74 23.35 30.14 24.04
N LEU A 75 24.07 29.33 23.25
CA LEU A 75 24.19 27.89 23.41
C LEU A 75 25.68 27.57 23.56
N ALA A 76 26.04 26.69 24.50
CA ALA A 76 27.44 26.37 24.75
C ALA A 76 27.68 24.86 24.96
N GLN A 77 28.86 24.38 24.60
CA GLN A 77 29.31 23.02 24.91
C GLN A 77 30.81 22.96 25.18
N LEU A 78 31.22 21.95 25.93
CA LEU A 78 32.61 21.55 26.07
C LEU A 78 32.91 20.44 25.06
N ALA A 79 33.99 20.59 24.29
CA ALA A 79 34.42 19.64 23.27
C ALA A 79 35.96 19.53 23.22
N PHE A 80 36.47 18.45 22.64
CA PHE A 80 37.88 18.27 22.30
C PHE A 80 38.85 18.43 23.50
N PRO A 81 38.77 17.61 24.56
CA PRO A 81 39.71 17.65 25.69
C PRO A 81 41.15 17.37 25.22
N ALA A 82 42.13 18.01 25.87
CA ALA A 82 43.56 17.84 25.59
C ALA A 82 44.28 17.23 26.80
N SER A 83 45.43 16.63 26.51
CA SER A 83 46.29 15.99 27.52
C SER A 83 46.82 16.94 28.59
N ASP A 84 46.78 18.25 28.36
CA ASP A 84 47.24 19.29 29.30
C ASP A 84 46.16 19.75 30.29
N GLY A 85 45.01 19.06 30.31
CA GLY A 85 43.86 19.35 31.15
C GLY A 85 42.98 20.50 30.66
N SER A 86 43.29 21.09 29.50
CA SER A 86 42.40 22.08 28.86
C SER A 86 41.33 21.41 28.02
N ILE A 87 40.21 22.11 27.81
CA ILE A 87 39.11 21.70 26.95
C ILE A 87 38.63 22.90 26.12
N GLU A 88 38.01 22.66 24.96
CA GLU A 88 37.45 23.73 24.13
C GLU A 88 36.02 24.04 24.55
N LEU A 89 35.79 25.28 25.01
CA LEU A 89 34.48 25.86 25.21
C LEU A 89 34.01 26.47 23.88
N GLN A 90 32.97 25.87 23.30
CA GLN A 90 32.33 26.35 22.07
C GLN A 90 31.05 27.10 22.45
N VAL A 91 30.94 28.37 22.07
CA VAL A 91 29.78 29.23 22.41
C VAL A 91 29.20 29.84 21.14
N ALA A 92 27.91 29.64 20.92
CA ALA A 92 27.15 30.28 19.86
C ALA A 92 26.29 31.40 20.44
N PHE A 93 26.50 32.64 19.99
CA PHE A 93 25.73 33.81 20.43
C PHE A 93 24.62 34.17 19.44
N PHE A 94 23.48 34.62 19.97
CA PHE A 94 22.29 34.99 19.21
C PHE A 94 21.76 36.36 19.61
N THR A 95 21.18 37.06 18.66
CA THR A 95 20.72 38.44 18.85
C THR A 95 19.46 38.49 19.73
N GLY A 96 19.59 39.19 20.86
CA GLY A 96 18.52 39.40 21.84
C GLY A 96 18.23 38.17 22.71
N ASN A 97 17.13 38.25 23.46
CA ASN A 97 16.71 37.16 24.36
C ASN A 97 16.18 35.94 23.59
N CYS A 98 16.32 34.77 24.22
CA CYS A 98 15.71 33.52 23.75
C CYS A 98 14.19 33.67 23.72
N LEU A 99 13.57 33.29 22.61
CA LEU A 99 12.12 33.31 22.44
C LEU A 99 11.54 31.95 22.85
N GLU A 100 10.40 31.91 23.51
CA GLU A 100 9.68 30.68 23.80
C GLU A 100 8.50 30.52 22.83
N MET A 101 8.49 29.43 22.06
CA MET A 101 7.43 29.15 21.08
C MET A 101 6.80 27.75 21.21
N GLY A 102 7.32 26.89 22.09
CA GLY A 102 6.77 25.55 22.28
C GLY A 102 6.80 24.71 20.99
N GLU A 103 5.77 23.91 20.73
CA GLU A 103 5.67 23.11 19.51
C GLU A 103 5.01 23.90 18.38
N VAL A 104 5.71 24.03 17.24
CA VAL A 104 5.24 24.80 16.07
C VAL A 104 5.14 23.87 14.85
N ASN A 105 3.95 23.79 14.26
CA ASN A 105 3.68 23.02 13.05
C ASN A 105 3.96 23.87 11.79
N ILE A 106 4.80 23.36 10.89
CA ILE A 106 5.15 23.97 9.61
C ILE A 106 4.60 23.12 8.46
N GLY A 107 3.68 23.68 7.68
CA GLY A 107 3.15 23.07 6.47
C GLY A 107 4.13 23.14 5.29
N VAL A 108 4.32 22.03 4.58
CA VAL A 108 5.16 21.93 3.38
C VAL A 108 4.28 21.66 2.15
N ASP A 109 4.31 22.54 1.14
CA ASP A 109 3.53 22.37 -0.09
C ASP A 109 4.33 21.68 -1.23
N GLU A 110 3.65 21.38 -2.35
CA GLU A 110 4.28 20.67 -3.48
C GLU A 110 5.52 21.39 -4.03
N TYR A 111 5.52 22.72 -3.98
CA TYR A 111 6.64 23.51 -4.47
C TYR A 111 7.89 23.29 -3.60
N VAL A 112 7.72 23.32 -2.28
CA VAL A 112 8.82 23.05 -1.35
C VAL A 112 9.25 21.59 -1.39
N GLU A 113 8.32 20.63 -1.48
CA GLU A 113 8.66 19.21 -1.64
C GLU A 113 9.49 18.96 -2.91
N ASP A 114 9.06 19.50 -4.05
CA ASP A 114 9.79 19.37 -5.31
C ASP A 114 11.14 20.10 -5.25
N GLY A 115 11.21 21.25 -4.60
CA GLY A 115 12.44 22.00 -4.37
C GLY A 115 13.47 21.20 -3.55
N ILE A 116 13.03 20.54 -2.49
CA ILE A 116 13.89 19.68 -1.66
C ILE A 116 14.31 18.42 -2.45
N ARG A 117 13.38 17.76 -3.16
CA ARG A 117 13.70 16.58 -3.96
C ARG A 117 14.73 16.88 -5.06
N LYS A 118 14.62 18.03 -5.74
CA LYS A 118 15.57 18.45 -6.79
C LYS A 118 16.95 18.79 -6.22
N ASN A 119 17.01 19.48 -5.09
CA ASN A 119 18.28 19.94 -4.51
C ASN A 119 19.04 18.86 -3.72
N TYR A 120 18.35 17.83 -3.23
CA TYR A 120 18.95 16.76 -2.41
C TYR A 120 18.74 15.35 -3.00
N SER A 121 18.65 15.26 -4.33
CA SER A 121 18.30 14.06 -5.11
C SER A 121 19.28 12.89 -4.93
N SER A 122 19.03 12.04 -3.92
CA SER A 122 19.18 10.57 -3.98
C SER A 122 18.70 9.78 -2.75
N LYS A 123 18.13 10.39 -1.69
CA LYS A 123 17.93 9.68 -0.39
C LYS A 123 16.55 9.73 0.27
N PHE A 124 15.53 10.39 -0.28
CA PHE A 124 14.28 10.63 0.47
C PHE A 124 13.07 9.88 -0.11
N LYS A 125 12.54 8.92 0.67
CA LYS A 125 11.15 8.42 0.53
C LYS A 125 10.22 9.31 1.37
N ASP A 126 8.98 9.50 0.95
CA ASP A 126 8.06 10.55 1.46
C ASP A 126 7.84 10.57 2.98
N LYS A 127 7.79 9.41 3.65
CA LYS A 127 7.68 9.35 5.12
C LYS A 127 8.95 9.82 5.86
N ILE A 128 10.11 9.80 5.21
CA ILE A 128 11.41 10.18 5.77
C ILE A 128 11.64 11.69 5.62
N LEU A 129 10.87 12.39 4.78
CA LEU A 129 11.11 13.81 4.47
C LEU A 129 10.85 14.72 5.68
N TYR A 130 9.66 14.62 6.30
CA TYR A 130 9.28 15.50 7.40
C TYR A 130 10.12 15.25 8.66
N GLU A 131 10.30 13.98 9.05
CA GLU A 131 11.19 13.61 10.16
C GLU A 131 12.64 14.09 9.93
N LYS A 132 13.11 14.05 8.68
CA LYS A 132 14.42 14.58 8.34
C LYS A 132 14.47 16.09 8.44
N LEU A 133 13.47 16.81 7.93
CA LEU A 133 13.38 18.26 8.07
C LEU A 133 13.42 18.67 9.55
N GLU A 134 12.68 17.96 10.42
CA GLU A 134 12.76 18.15 11.87
C GLU A 134 14.19 17.97 12.39
N SER A 135 14.88 16.89 11.98
CA SER A 135 16.26 16.62 12.40
C SER A 135 17.27 17.68 11.94
N LEU A 136 17.00 18.33 10.81
CA LEU A 136 17.85 19.37 10.22
C LEU A 136 17.55 20.76 10.76
N SER A 137 16.34 21.02 11.26
CA SER A 137 15.94 22.34 11.77
C SER A 137 15.93 22.46 13.29
N CYS A 138 15.97 21.33 14.02
CA CYS A 138 15.97 21.30 15.47
C CYS A 138 17.34 20.89 16.04
N PHE A 139 17.75 21.60 17.08
CA PHE A 139 18.91 21.28 17.92
C PHE A 139 18.42 20.95 19.34
N SER A 140 18.88 19.85 19.93
CA SER A 140 18.48 19.44 21.27
C SER A 140 19.66 19.51 22.22
N GLN A 141 19.45 20.08 23.40
CA GLN A 141 20.45 20.20 24.46
C GLN A 141 19.79 19.89 25.81
N GLY A 142 20.16 18.74 26.40
CA GLY A 142 19.46 18.24 27.59
C GLY A 142 18.02 17.86 27.25
N GLU A 143 17.06 18.37 28.04
CA GLU A 143 15.62 18.18 27.82
C GLU A 143 15.01 19.23 26.87
N ASP A 144 15.76 20.28 26.55
CA ASP A 144 15.29 21.38 25.73
C ASP A 144 15.58 21.17 24.25
N THR A 145 14.66 21.65 23.41
CA THR A 145 14.81 21.69 21.95
C THR A 145 14.76 23.13 21.49
N PHE A 146 15.62 23.47 20.54
CA PHE A 146 15.79 24.80 19.98
C PHE A 146 15.73 24.79 18.46
N PHE A 147 15.31 25.91 17.88
CA PHE A 147 15.44 26.22 16.46
C PHE A 147 15.86 27.68 16.27
N PHE A 148 16.28 28.01 15.05
CA PHE A 148 16.91 29.30 14.74
C PHE A 148 16.08 30.08 13.73
N LEU A 149 15.74 31.32 14.05
CA LEU A 149 14.94 32.18 13.17
C LEU A 149 15.55 33.56 12.93
N ILE A 150 15.18 34.16 11.81
CA ILE A 150 15.43 35.56 11.47
C ILE A 150 14.08 36.21 11.13
N ALA A 151 13.80 37.40 11.66
CA ALA A 151 12.54 38.12 11.43
C ALA A 151 12.78 39.63 11.22
N GLY A 152 11.77 40.33 10.70
CA GLY A 152 11.81 41.79 10.47
C GLY A 152 12.55 42.18 9.19
N SER A 153 13.12 43.39 9.14
CA SER A 153 13.78 43.93 7.94
C SER A 153 14.97 43.10 7.43
N ALA A 154 15.49 42.19 8.26
CA ALA A 154 16.57 41.27 7.89
C ALA A 154 16.16 40.21 6.85
N ILE A 155 14.86 40.00 6.61
CA ILE A 155 14.35 39.09 5.56
C ILE A 155 13.90 39.82 4.28
N ASP A 156 14.00 41.17 4.21
CA ASP A 156 13.47 41.95 3.10
C ASP A 156 14.12 41.65 1.75
N GLU A 157 15.42 41.32 1.71
CA GLU A 157 16.10 40.89 0.48
C GLU A 157 15.57 39.54 -0.03
N GLU A 158 15.17 38.65 0.88
CA GLU A 158 14.64 37.32 0.55
C GLU A 158 13.18 37.40 0.07
N LEU A 159 12.46 38.43 0.50
CA LEU A 159 11.12 38.75 -0.01
C LEU A 159 11.19 39.36 -1.42
N LYS A 160 12.16 40.25 -1.69
CA LYS A 160 12.31 41.00 -2.96
C LYS A 160 12.77 40.19 -4.18
N SER A 161 13.43 39.05 -3.98
CA SER A 161 14.06 38.27 -5.08
C SER A 161 13.11 37.35 -5.88
N GLY A 162 11.80 37.38 -5.63
CA GLY A 162 10.81 36.59 -6.37
C GLY A 162 9.54 37.38 -6.63
N ALA A 163 9.38 37.84 -7.87
CA ALA A 163 8.17 38.49 -8.36
C ALA A 163 7.03 37.47 -8.48
N GLU A 164 6.03 37.61 -7.62
CA GLU A 164 4.60 37.45 -7.91
C GLU A 164 3.85 38.27 -6.83
N GLU A 165 2.94 39.13 -7.27
CA GLU A 165 2.21 40.10 -6.45
C GLU A 165 1.48 39.42 -5.29
N SER A 166 1.94 39.64 -4.05
CA SER A 166 1.13 39.41 -2.86
C SER A 166 0.38 40.70 -2.50
N LEU A 167 -0.95 40.60 -2.46
CA LEU A 167 -1.84 41.66 -1.97
C LEU A 167 -1.43 42.08 -0.56
N HIS A 168 -1.05 43.35 -0.41
CA HIS A 168 -0.89 44.01 0.87
C HIS A 168 -2.27 44.15 1.56
N VAL A 169 -2.48 43.40 2.63
CA VAL A 169 -3.53 43.70 3.62
C VAL A 169 -2.86 43.95 4.96
N ALA A 170 -3.18 45.09 5.58
CA ALA A 170 -2.56 45.56 6.81
C ALA A 170 -3.08 44.77 8.03
N GLY A 171 -2.21 43.97 8.65
CA GLY A 171 -2.44 43.31 9.93
C GLY A 171 -1.36 42.26 10.25
N ALA A 172 -0.44 42.58 11.16
CA ALA A 172 0.52 41.67 11.82
C ALA A 172 1.23 40.59 10.96
N ASN A 173 2.17 41.02 10.10
CA ASN A 173 3.05 40.14 9.31
C ASN A 173 4.10 39.39 10.17
N LEU A 174 3.75 38.23 10.73
CA LEU A 174 4.72 37.31 11.37
C LEU A 174 5.37 36.38 10.32
N THR A 175 5.93 36.95 9.25
CA THR A 175 6.78 36.19 8.32
C THR A 175 8.20 36.14 8.89
N PHE A 176 8.77 34.96 8.98
CA PHE A 176 10.14 34.75 9.48
C PHE A 176 10.84 33.64 8.69
N CYS A 177 12.16 33.62 8.73
CA CYS A 177 12.97 32.62 8.07
C CYS A 177 13.54 31.64 9.11
N ILE A 178 13.36 30.35 8.89
CA ILE A 178 13.98 29.29 9.71
C ILE A 178 15.25 28.82 9.02
N THR A 179 16.34 28.70 9.80
CA THR A 179 17.63 28.20 9.31
C THR A 179 18.04 26.96 10.10
N GLY A 180 18.46 25.91 9.40
CA GLY A 180 18.95 24.66 9.96
C GLY A 180 20.22 24.16 9.25
N ASP A 181 20.58 22.90 9.48
CA ASP A 181 21.71 22.23 8.83
C ASP A 181 21.48 22.13 7.31
N GLY A 182 22.17 23.00 6.56
CA GLY A 182 22.13 23.03 5.11
C GLY A 182 20.79 23.46 4.50
N ILE A 183 19.78 23.80 5.31
CA ILE A 183 18.45 24.21 4.88
C ILE A 183 18.10 25.60 5.40
N ARG A 184 17.43 26.40 4.57
CA ARG A 184 16.84 27.66 4.98
C ARG A 184 15.50 27.80 4.28
N PHE A 185 14.45 28.14 5.02
CA PHE A 185 13.14 28.34 4.42
C PHE A 185 12.38 29.52 5.02
N VAL A 186 11.64 30.21 4.16
CA VAL A 186 10.75 31.31 4.56
C VAL A 186 9.43 30.73 5.01
N VAL A 187 8.99 31.14 6.19
CA VAL A 187 7.76 30.71 6.85
C VAL A 187 6.78 31.88 6.86
N THR A 188 5.64 31.66 6.22
CA THR A 188 4.55 32.64 6.15
C THR A 188 3.30 32.06 6.81
N PRO A 189 2.58 32.81 7.66
CA PRO A 189 1.26 32.38 8.12
C PRO A 189 0.29 32.35 6.93
N LYS A 190 -0.47 31.26 6.81
CA LYS A 190 -1.59 31.12 5.89
C LYS A 190 -2.85 30.87 6.71
N GLU A 191 -3.91 31.61 6.39
CA GLU A 191 -5.22 31.38 6.98
C GLU A 191 -5.83 30.10 6.40
N VAL A 192 -6.40 29.28 7.29
CA VAL A 192 -7.13 28.07 6.95
C VAL A 192 -8.63 28.37 7.07
N PRO A 193 -9.47 27.88 6.14
CA PRO A 193 -10.93 27.91 6.30
C PRO A 193 -11.32 27.34 7.67
N GLY A 194 -11.93 28.16 8.53
CA GLY A 194 -12.21 27.82 9.94
C GLY A 194 -11.53 28.73 10.97
N GLY A 195 -10.77 29.75 10.54
CA GLY A 195 -10.26 30.83 11.41
C GLY A 195 -8.91 30.56 12.07
N ASN A 196 -8.30 29.40 11.86
CA ASN A 196 -6.97 29.08 12.35
C ASN A 196 -5.90 29.46 11.31
N SER A 197 -4.74 29.95 11.75
CA SER A 197 -3.57 30.19 10.91
C SER A 197 -2.55 29.05 11.06
N ILE A 198 -2.03 28.54 9.94
CA ILE A 198 -0.89 27.62 9.93
C ILE A 198 0.34 28.33 9.36
N PHE A 199 1.52 28.01 9.87
CA PHE A 199 2.77 28.47 9.28
C PHE A 199 3.15 27.56 8.11
N CYS A 200 3.39 28.12 6.92
CA CYS A 200 3.80 27.35 5.75
C CYS A 200 5.21 27.72 5.30
N ALA A 201 6.03 26.71 5.03
CA ALA A 201 7.26 26.89 4.30
C ALA A 201 6.90 27.23 2.84
N THR A 202 7.40 28.37 2.33
CA THR A 202 7.06 28.85 0.98
C THR A 202 8.25 28.89 0.04
N ARG A 203 9.48 28.95 0.55
CA ARG A 203 10.71 29.03 -0.25
C ARG A 203 11.83 28.26 0.42
N LEU A 204 12.60 27.49 -0.34
CA LEU A 204 13.84 26.85 0.13
C LEU A 204 15.03 27.59 -0.49
N THR A 205 15.82 28.28 0.34
CA THR A 205 17.02 29.01 -0.10
C THR A 205 18.29 28.25 0.31
N ARG A 206 19.37 28.38 -0.48
CA ARG A 206 20.67 27.80 -0.11
C ARG A 206 21.30 28.60 1.03
N ARG A 207 22.12 27.93 1.84
CA ARG A 207 22.92 28.52 2.91
C ARG A 207 23.69 29.76 2.41
N LYS A 208 23.59 30.89 3.12
CA LYS A 208 24.58 31.98 3.03
C LYS A 208 25.84 31.53 3.79
N ASN A 209 27.01 31.67 3.19
CA ASN A 209 28.29 31.22 3.78
C ASN A 209 28.71 32.04 5.02
N ALA A 210 28.09 33.20 5.27
CA ALA A 210 28.36 34.04 6.43
C ALA A 210 27.23 33.92 7.47
N PRO A 211 27.55 33.84 8.77
CA PRO A 211 26.55 33.83 9.84
C PRO A 211 25.74 35.13 9.83
N ASP A 212 24.42 35.01 9.94
CA ASP A 212 23.50 36.15 9.91
C ASP A 212 23.45 36.83 11.28
N ARG A 213 23.83 38.10 11.35
CA ARG A 213 23.86 38.88 12.60
C ARG A 213 22.46 39.14 13.18
N ALA A 214 21.39 38.83 12.44
CA ALA A 214 20.02 38.95 12.92
C ALA A 214 19.46 37.61 13.47
N MET A 215 20.27 36.56 13.59
CA MET A 215 19.81 35.24 14.06
C MET A 215 19.36 35.29 15.52
N ARG A 216 18.17 34.73 15.78
CA ARG A 216 17.58 34.62 17.12
C ARG A 216 17.45 33.16 17.53
N LEU A 217 17.65 32.90 18.82
CA LEU A 217 17.43 31.59 19.44
C LEU A 217 15.97 31.45 19.87
N VAL A 218 15.37 30.31 19.54
CA VAL A 218 14.02 29.97 19.99
C VAL A 218 14.02 28.63 20.70
N LYS A 219 13.46 28.59 21.91
CA LYS A 219 13.14 27.37 22.65
C LYS A 219 11.78 26.85 22.17
N GLY A 220 11.81 25.70 21.50
CA GLY A 220 10.66 25.08 20.88
C GLY A 220 11.04 23.97 19.90
N ARG A 221 10.03 23.18 19.49
CA ARG A 221 10.19 22.07 18.54
C ARG A 221 9.40 22.36 17.27
N LEU A 222 10.06 22.24 16.13
CA LEU A 222 9.39 22.29 14.83
C LEU A 222 8.88 20.90 14.46
N ARG A 223 7.66 20.83 13.94
CA ARG A 223 7.11 19.63 13.28
C ARG A 223 6.66 19.97 11.87
N PHE A 224 7.00 19.13 10.90
CA PHE A 224 6.62 19.37 9.51
C PHE A 224 5.42 18.50 9.14
N VAL A 225 4.45 19.12 8.48
CA VAL A 225 3.22 18.46 8.06
C VAL A 225 2.98 18.65 6.56
N ASP A 226 2.39 17.63 5.94
CA ASP A 226 1.97 17.70 4.55
C ASP A 226 0.93 18.81 4.35
N TRP A 227 1.35 19.86 3.64
CA TRP A 227 0.52 20.99 3.23
C TRP A 227 0.44 21.10 1.70
N THR A 228 0.68 19.99 1.00
CA THR A 228 0.35 19.87 -0.41
C THR A 228 -1.15 20.12 -0.61
N ARG A 229 -1.58 20.38 -1.83
CA ARG A 229 -3.01 20.48 -2.16
C ARG A 229 -3.78 19.24 -1.70
N ALA A 230 -3.18 18.05 -1.77
CA ALA A 230 -3.78 16.83 -1.24
C ALA A 230 -3.82 16.82 0.29
N GLY A 231 -2.73 17.23 0.97
CA GLY A 231 -2.64 17.35 2.42
C GLY A 231 -3.62 18.38 3.01
N GLN A 232 -3.76 19.54 2.37
CA GLN A 232 -4.74 20.58 2.73
C GLN A 232 -6.17 20.05 2.66
N ILE A 233 -6.52 19.35 1.59
CA ILE A 233 -7.86 18.80 1.39
C ILE A 233 -8.16 17.72 2.40
N ARG A 234 -7.20 16.85 2.69
CA ARG A 234 -7.32 15.86 3.75
C ARG A 234 -7.54 16.50 5.12
N THR A 235 -6.79 17.55 5.43
CA THR A 235 -6.88 18.25 6.71
C THR A 235 -8.23 18.95 6.87
N LEU A 236 -8.68 19.67 5.83
CA LEU A 236 -9.99 20.32 5.79
C LEU A 236 -11.13 19.30 5.86
N ALA A 237 -11.03 18.21 5.10
CA ALA A 237 -12.03 17.15 5.11
C ALA A 237 -12.13 16.49 6.49
N LYS A 238 -11.00 16.19 7.14
CA LYS A 238 -11.00 15.66 8.50
C LYS A 238 -11.64 16.62 9.50
N ALA A 239 -11.29 17.90 9.46
CA ALA A 239 -11.86 18.91 10.37
C ALA A 239 -13.37 19.04 10.18
N GLN A 240 -13.83 19.13 8.93
CA GLN A 240 -15.26 19.23 8.63
C GLN A 240 -16.00 17.94 9.00
N ILE A 241 -15.45 16.76 8.73
CA ILE A 241 -16.05 15.48 9.14
C ILE A 241 -16.17 15.39 10.65
N THR A 242 -15.14 15.78 11.39
CA THR A 242 -15.16 15.76 12.86
C THR A 242 -16.32 16.62 13.38
N ALA A 243 -16.55 17.80 12.80
CA ALA A 243 -17.68 18.66 13.15
C ALA A 243 -19.03 18.03 12.76
N LEU A 244 -19.17 17.50 11.54
CA LEU A 244 -20.41 16.90 11.04
C LEU A 244 -20.83 15.64 11.82
N THR A 245 -19.85 14.86 12.29
CA THR A 245 -20.12 13.67 13.11
C THR A 245 -20.51 13.98 14.55
N GLN A 246 -20.54 15.25 14.96
CA GLN A 246 -21.10 15.63 16.27
C GLN A 246 -22.63 15.67 16.24
N ASP A 247 -23.23 15.98 15.10
CA ASP A 247 -24.69 16.02 14.92
C ASP A 247 -25.30 14.62 14.87
N ASP A 248 -26.49 14.43 15.44
CA ASP A 248 -27.19 13.13 15.49
C ASP A 248 -27.76 12.67 14.14
N GLY A 249 -27.80 13.56 13.14
CA GLY A 249 -28.24 13.25 11.79
C GLY A 249 -27.17 12.64 10.88
N SER A 250 -25.92 12.53 11.33
CA SER A 250 -24.77 12.10 10.52
C SER A 250 -24.96 10.71 9.90
N TYR A 251 -24.63 10.58 8.61
CA TYR A 251 -24.66 9.29 7.91
C TYR A 251 -23.68 8.29 8.54
N LEU A 252 -22.49 8.75 8.93
CA LEU A 252 -21.48 7.92 9.58
C LEU A 252 -21.91 7.44 10.97
N LYS A 253 -22.70 8.21 11.72
CA LYS A 253 -23.34 7.71 12.95
C LYS A 253 -24.35 6.60 12.65
N LYS A 254 -25.23 6.80 11.66
CA LYS A 254 -26.18 5.76 11.24
C LYS A 254 -25.46 4.49 10.78
N TRP A 255 -24.33 4.63 10.09
CA TRP A 255 -23.48 3.48 9.76
C TRP A 255 -23.12 2.70 11.03
N ASP A 256 -22.67 3.38 12.09
CA ASP A 256 -22.32 2.73 13.36
C ASP A 256 -23.51 2.01 13.98
N GLU A 257 -24.69 2.65 14.02
CA GLU A 257 -25.91 2.05 14.54
C GLU A 257 -26.29 0.76 13.79
N PHE A 258 -26.22 0.77 12.45
CA PHE A 258 -26.46 -0.43 11.65
C PHE A 258 -25.39 -1.50 11.87
N GLY A 259 -24.13 -1.08 12.04
CA GLY A 259 -23.01 -1.96 12.35
C GLY A 259 -23.18 -2.66 13.70
N ASP A 260 -23.62 -1.91 14.72
CA ASP A 260 -23.93 -2.43 16.05
C ASP A 260 -25.08 -3.42 16.00
N VAL A 261 -26.18 -3.11 15.30
CA VAL A 261 -27.31 -4.04 15.16
C VAL A 261 -26.92 -5.33 14.44
N GLU A 262 -26.14 -5.25 13.34
CA GLU A 262 -25.63 -6.43 12.63
C GLU A 262 -24.69 -7.26 13.52
N GLY A 263 -23.84 -6.59 14.30
CA GLY A 263 -22.93 -7.19 15.25
C GLY A 263 -23.62 -7.88 16.42
N GLU A 264 -24.68 -7.28 16.98
CA GLU A 264 -25.51 -7.89 18.01
C GLU A 264 -26.23 -9.14 17.50
N LEU A 265 -26.74 -9.10 16.27
CA LEU A 265 -27.35 -10.27 15.64
C LEU A 265 -26.32 -11.40 15.45
N LEU A 266 -25.09 -11.05 15.06
CA LEU A 266 -23.99 -12.00 14.92
C LEU A 266 -23.66 -12.70 16.25
N LEU A 267 -23.50 -11.92 17.33
CA LEU A 267 -23.21 -12.45 18.67
C LEU A 267 -24.38 -13.31 19.18
N LYS A 268 -25.62 -12.87 18.98
CA LYS A 268 -26.82 -13.65 19.31
C LYS A 268 -26.83 -15.01 18.60
N GLN A 269 -26.50 -15.05 17.30
CA GLN A 269 -26.39 -16.31 16.57
C GLN A 269 -25.27 -17.21 17.10
N ALA A 270 -24.13 -16.64 17.48
CA ALA A 270 -23.05 -17.40 18.09
C ALA A 270 -23.48 -17.99 19.46
N ARG A 271 -24.18 -17.21 20.28
CA ARG A 271 -24.73 -17.64 21.58
C ARG A 271 -25.79 -18.73 21.45
N ILE A 272 -26.65 -18.67 20.43
CA ILE A 272 -27.66 -19.71 20.13
C ILE A 272 -27.00 -21.09 19.91
N VAL A 273 -25.85 -21.11 19.22
CA VAL A 273 -25.06 -22.33 19.00
C VAL A 273 -24.28 -22.71 20.26
N GLY A 274 -23.74 -21.73 20.97
CA GLY A 274 -22.98 -21.95 22.21
C GLY A 274 -21.73 -22.80 21.96
N ALA A 275 -21.30 -23.52 23.01
CA ALA A 275 -20.22 -24.49 22.94
C ALA A 275 -20.78 -25.92 22.79
N LEU A 276 -20.28 -26.64 21.79
CA LEU A 276 -20.61 -28.03 21.50
C LEU A 276 -19.48 -28.91 22.05
N GLN A 277 -19.73 -29.66 23.11
CA GLN A 277 -18.76 -30.63 23.60
C GLN A 277 -18.83 -31.88 22.73
N PHE A 278 -17.67 -32.34 22.23
CA PHE A 278 -17.59 -33.56 21.43
C PHE A 278 -16.59 -34.57 21.99
N THR A 279 -16.81 -35.83 21.62
CA THR A 279 -15.94 -36.98 21.88
C THR A 279 -15.91 -37.91 20.65
N ASP A 280 -15.22 -39.04 20.77
CA ASP A 280 -15.26 -40.15 19.83
C ASP A 280 -14.93 -39.74 18.39
N MET A 281 -13.84 -38.99 18.21
CA MET A 281 -13.34 -38.60 16.90
C MET A 281 -13.00 -39.83 16.03
N GLN A 282 -13.64 -39.94 14.87
CA GLN A 282 -13.38 -40.97 13.87
C GLN A 282 -12.99 -40.31 12.54
N GLN A 283 -11.82 -40.69 12.00
CA GLN A 283 -11.35 -40.22 10.70
C GLN A 283 -11.96 -41.07 9.57
N GLY A 284 -12.60 -40.40 8.63
CA GLY A 284 -13.05 -40.96 7.37
C GLY A 284 -11.92 -41.06 6.35
N ARG A 285 -12.04 -42.01 5.42
CA ARG A 285 -11.06 -42.18 4.32
C ARG A 285 -11.23 -41.16 3.19
N ASP A 286 -12.27 -40.34 3.27
CA ASP A 286 -12.68 -39.32 2.30
C ASP A 286 -12.22 -37.90 2.69
N GLY A 287 -11.33 -37.78 3.68
CA GLY A 287 -10.86 -36.50 4.19
C GLY A 287 -11.89 -35.78 5.06
N THR A 288 -12.79 -36.53 5.71
CA THR A 288 -13.72 -36.01 6.71
C THR A 288 -13.44 -36.59 8.09
N VAL A 289 -13.90 -35.88 9.12
CA VAL A 289 -13.88 -36.34 10.51
C VAL A 289 -15.29 -36.32 11.05
N THR A 290 -15.71 -37.43 11.65
CA THR A 290 -16.98 -37.54 12.38
C THR A 290 -16.70 -37.48 13.87
N VAL A 291 -17.46 -36.68 14.59
CA VAL A 291 -17.40 -36.58 16.06
C VAL A 291 -18.79 -36.79 16.65
N ARG A 292 -18.85 -37.32 17.87
CA ARG A 292 -20.10 -37.42 18.63
C ARG A 292 -20.26 -36.20 19.52
N ILE A 293 -21.39 -35.52 19.41
CA ILE A 293 -21.74 -34.41 20.31
C ILE A 293 -22.33 -34.99 21.59
N VAL A 294 -21.71 -34.66 22.74
CA VAL A 294 -22.12 -35.15 24.06
C VAL A 294 -22.83 -34.08 24.88
N GLU A 295 -22.56 -32.80 24.61
CA GLU A 295 -23.23 -31.67 25.27
C GLU A 295 -23.47 -30.56 24.25
N ALA A 296 -24.74 -30.18 24.10
CA ALA A 296 -25.19 -29.08 23.26
C ALA A 296 -26.57 -28.62 23.74
N SER A 297 -26.90 -27.34 23.54
CA SER A 297 -28.26 -26.85 23.79
C SER A 297 -29.24 -27.31 22.70
N ASP A 298 -30.53 -27.38 23.01
CA ASP A 298 -31.58 -27.70 22.04
C ASP A 298 -31.59 -26.74 20.84
N SER A 299 -31.27 -25.46 21.09
CA SER A 299 -31.14 -24.44 20.06
C SER A 299 -29.97 -24.70 19.13
N ALA A 300 -28.86 -25.22 19.65
CA ALA A 300 -27.70 -25.59 18.84
C ALA A 300 -27.98 -26.82 17.97
N ILE A 301 -28.62 -27.85 18.53
CA ILE A 301 -29.06 -29.03 17.76
C ILE A 301 -30.00 -28.62 16.62
N THR A 302 -30.93 -27.72 16.90
CA THR A 302 -31.85 -27.18 15.89
C THR A 302 -31.09 -26.41 14.80
N ALA A 303 -30.16 -25.53 15.17
CA ALA A 303 -29.36 -24.75 14.23
C ALA A 303 -28.48 -25.64 13.32
N LEU A 304 -27.90 -26.71 13.86
CA LEU A 304 -27.14 -27.70 13.10
C LEU A 304 -28.04 -28.48 12.13
N THR A 305 -29.21 -28.93 12.59
CA THR A 305 -30.19 -29.66 11.77
C THR A 305 -30.70 -28.81 10.60
N GLU A 306 -30.90 -27.52 10.81
CA GLU A 306 -31.34 -26.57 9.78
C GLU A 306 -30.20 -26.06 8.88
N ASN A 307 -28.98 -26.60 9.01
CA ASN A 307 -27.78 -26.18 8.26
C ASN A 307 -27.43 -24.68 8.42
N LYS A 308 -27.75 -24.08 9.57
CA LYS A 308 -27.46 -22.67 9.89
C LYS A 308 -26.06 -22.44 10.47
N VAL A 309 -25.28 -23.50 10.68
CA VAL A 309 -23.91 -23.45 11.22
C VAL A 309 -22.94 -23.95 10.15
N PRO A 310 -22.40 -23.06 9.30
CA PRO A 310 -21.57 -23.48 8.16
C PRO A 310 -20.15 -23.92 8.59
N GLU A 311 -19.59 -23.27 9.60
CA GLU A 311 -18.22 -23.49 10.05
C GLU A 311 -18.14 -23.46 11.58
N LEU A 312 -17.31 -24.35 12.11
CA LEU A 312 -17.00 -24.48 13.53
C LEU A 312 -15.51 -24.29 13.78
N GLU A 313 -15.15 -23.93 15.00
CA GLU A 313 -13.76 -23.74 15.44
C GLU A 313 -13.56 -24.47 16.77
N LEU A 314 -12.44 -25.17 16.89
CA LEU A 314 -12.04 -25.82 18.13
C LEU A 314 -11.42 -24.78 19.05
N VAL A 315 -11.89 -24.73 20.30
CA VAL A 315 -11.37 -23.80 21.30
C VAL A 315 -10.94 -24.53 22.57
N ASP A 316 -9.80 -24.10 23.12
CA ASP A 316 -9.31 -24.59 24.42
C ASP A 316 -10.09 -23.96 25.58
N GLN A 317 -10.42 -22.67 25.45
CA GLN A 317 -11.21 -21.90 26.41
C GLN A 317 -12.37 -21.21 25.70
N GLN A 318 -13.52 -21.19 26.36
CA GLN A 318 -14.72 -20.55 25.82
C GLN A 318 -14.53 -19.02 25.82
N PRO A 319 -14.79 -18.34 24.70
CA PRO A 319 -14.58 -16.90 24.59
C PRO A 319 -15.60 -16.10 25.41
N ASP A 320 -15.20 -14.91 25.83
CA ASP A 320 -15.96 -14.03 26.73
C ASP A 320 -17.39 -13.75 26.24
N TYR A 321 -17.60 -13.59 24.93
CA TYR A 321 -18.93 -13.33 24.36
C TYR A 321 -19.92 -14.51 24.52
N LEU A 322 -19.43 -15.72 24.85
CA LEU A 322 -20.25 -16.87 25.23
C LEU A 322 -20.31 -17.09 26.74
N LEU A 323 -19.41 -16.50 27.53
CA LEU A 323 -19.43 -16.58 29.00
C LEU A 323 -20.29 -15.48 29.61
N ASP A 324 -20.30 -14.30 29.00
CA ASP A 324 -21.11 -13.15 29.37
C ASP A 324 -22.09 -12.81 28.24
N GLU A 325 -23.37 -13.13 28.46
CA GLU A 325 -24.45 -12.80 27.52
C GLU A 325 -24.75 -11.30 27.44
N SER A 326 -24.34 -10.52 28.45
CA SER A 326 -24.53 -9.06 28.47
C SER A 326 -23.45 -8.29 27.72
N LEU A 327 -22.37 -8.96 27.31
CA LEU A 327 -21.29 -8.36 26.53
C LEU A 327 -21.84 -7.80 25.21
N SER A 328 -21.67 -6.49 25.02
CA SER A 328 -22.15 -5.80 23.82
C SER A 328 -21.22 -6.02 22.63
N PHE A 329 -21.75 -5.83 21.41
CA PHE A 329 -20.93 -5.83 20.21
C PHE A 329 -19.82 -4.77 20.25
N GLN A 330 -20.07 -3.62 20.87
CA GLN A 330 -19.05 -2.57 21.02
C GLN A 330 -17.87 -3.04 21.88
N ASP A 331 -18.14 -3.79 22.95
CA ASP A 331 -17.09 -4.38 23.78
C ASP A 331 -16.33 -5.46 23.02
N PHE A 332 -17.05 -6.33 22.30
CA PHE A 332 -16.45 -7.31 21.41
C PHE A 332 -15.53 -6.65 20.37
N GLU A 333 -15.98 -5.58 19.72
CA GLU A 333 -15.18 -4.83 18.74
C GLU A 333 -13.91 -4.21 19.38
N ARG A 334 -14.00 -3.70 20.62
CA ARG A 334 -12.83 -3.20 21.36
C ARG A 334 -11.81 -4.31 21.59
N HIS A 335 -12.25 -5.51 21.98
CA HIS A 335 -11.37 -6.67 22.14
C HIS A 335 -10.69 -7.05 20.81
N ILE A 336 -11.41 -6.99 19.68
CA ILE A 336 -10.83 -7.21 18.34
C ILE A 336 -9.72 -6.21 18.04
N LYS A 337 -9.89 -4.92 18.40
CA LYS A 337 -8.86 -3.88 18.18
C LYS A 337 -7.59 -4.20 18.97
N ILE A 338 -7.73 -4.55 20.25
CA ILE A 338 -6.60 -4.84 21.14
C ILE A 338 -5.82 -6.07 20.66
N THR A 339 -6.53 -7.13 20.26
CA THR A 339 -5.90 -8.37 19.76
C THR A 339 -5.34 -8.25 18.34
N ALA A 340 -5.75 -7.27 17.54
CA ALA A 340 -5.20 -7.07 16.20
C ALA A 340 -3.72 -6.61 16.20
N ASP A 341 -3.27 -5.92 17.24
CA ASP A 341 -1.88 -5.47 17.40
C ASP A 341 -0.96 -6.58 17.93
N GLN A 342 -1.53 -7.62 18.52
CA GLN A 342 -0.81 -8.83 18.91
C GLN A 342 -0.81 -9.79 17.72
N ARG A 343 0.31 -9.85 16.97
CA ARG A 343 0.50 -10.82 15.90
C ARG A 343 0.57 -12.26 16.45
N SER A 344 -0.56 -12.85 16.86
CA SER A 344 -0.64 -14.28 17.11
C SER A 344 -0.86 -15.02 15.79
N LYS A 345 0.19 -15.74 15.37
CA LYS A 345 0.16 -16.78 14.34
C LYS A 345 -0.51 -18.04 14.89
N ASP A 346 -1.73 -17.95 15.41
CA ASP A 346 -2.44 -19.16 15.81
C ASP A 346 -3.27 -19.63 14.63
N SER A 347 -2.67 -20.60 13.92
CA SER A 347 -3.25 -21.36 12.83
C SER A 347 -4.31 -22.35 13.35
N ILE A 348 -5.27 -21.87 14.14
CA ILE A 348 -6.45 -22.66 14.45
C ILE A 348 -7.33 -22.62 13.20
N SER A 349 -7.49 -23.77 12.54
CA SER A 349 -8.29 -23.94 11.34
C SER A 349 -9.78 -23.94 11.70
N SER A 350 -10.61 -23.18 10.98
CA SER A 350 -12.06 -23.43 10.99
C SER A 350 -12.36 -24.71 10.21
N PHE A 351 -13.41 -25.41 10.62
CA PHE A 351 -13.85 -26.68 10.07
C PHE A 351 -15.24 -26.53 9.46
N LEU A 352 -15.39 -26.87 8.19
CA LEU A 352 -16.66 -26.77 7.49
C LEU A 352 -17.58 -27.93 7.86
N VAL A 353 -18.83 -27.65 8.21
CA VAL A 353 -19.84 -28.65 8.56
C VAL A 353 -20.38 -29.28 7.27
N LYS A 354 -20.29 -30.61 7.16
CA LYS A 354 -20.83 -31.37 6.02
C LYS A 354 -22.26 -31.83 6.26
N SER A 355 -22.52 -32.40 7.43
CA SER A 355 -23.82 -32.90 7.83
C SER A 355 -23.88 -33.10 9.34
N PHE A 356 -25.10 -33.11 9.88
CA PHE A 356 -25.37 -33.43 11.27
C PHE A 356 -26.52 -34.45 11.34
N ASP A 357 -26.28 -35.57 12.02
CA ASP A 357 -27.28 -36.58 12.32
C ASP A 357 -27.82 -36.34 13.72
N LYS A 358 -29.10 -35.97 13.79
CA LYS A 358 -29.78 -35.65 15.05
C LYS A 358 -30.07 -36.88 15.91
N ASP A 359 -30.34 -38.04 15.30
CA ASP A 359 -30.77 -39.24 16.04
C ASP A 359 -29.60 -39.89 16.77
N HIS A 360 -28.39 -39.79 16.20
CA HIS A 360 -27.16 -40.32 16.76
C HIS A 360 -26.19 -39.25 17.29
N LEU A 361 -26.54 -37.97 17.17
CA LEU A 361 -25.72 -36.80 17.54
C LEU A 361 -24.32 -36.84 16.90
N LEU A 362 -24.24 -37.28 15.64
CA LEU A 362 -22.99 -37.38 14.89
C LEU A 362 -22.83 -36.16 13.99
N LEU A 363 -21.72 -35.45 14.16
CA LEU A 363 -21.35 -34.27 13.38
C LEU A 363 -20.19 -34.61 12.46
N MET A 364 -20.37 -34.38 11.16
CA MET A 364 -19.33 -34.61 10.15
C MET A 364 -18.71 -33.27 9.70
N LEU A 365 -17.38 -33.19 9.78
CA LEU A 365 -16.57 -32.02 9.45
C LEU A 365 -15.66 -32.31 8.25
N LYS A 366 -15.50 -31.33 7.36
CA LYS A 366 -14.56 -31.40 6.23
C LYS A 366 -13.14 -31.07 6.71
N THR A 367 -12.45 -32.06 7.27
CA THR A 367 -11.04 -31.99 7.67
C THR A 367 -10.45 -33.40 7.73
N GLU A 368 -9.15 -33.54 7.47
CA GLU A 368 -8.46 -34.84 7.57
C GLU A 368 -8.23 -35.27 9.02
N SER A 369 -8.08 -34.30 9.93
CA SER A 369 -7.90 -34.57 11.36
C SER A 369 -8.36 -33.39 12.22
N LEU A 370 -8.69 -33.67 13.48
CA LEU A 370 -8.80 -32.65 14.53
C LEU A 370 -7.56 -32.72 15.44
N PRO A 371 -7.12 -31.58 16.02
CA PRO A 371 -6.01 -31.55 16.96
C PRO A 371 -6.22 -32.40 18.21
N SER A 372 -7.49 -32.60 18.62
CA SER A 372 -7.87 -33.29 19.85
C SER A 372 -9.00 -34.29 19.60
N VAL A 373 -8.97 -35.43 20.30
CA VAL A 373 -10.00 -36.49 20.22
C VAL A 373 -11.31 -36.13 20.92
N SER A 374 -11.27 -35.12 21.79
CA SER A 374 -12.41 -34.49 22.45
C SER A 374 -12.13 -33.01 22.66
N GLY A 375 -13.17 -32.20 22.82
CA GLY A 375 -13.01 -30.77 23.01
C GLY A 375 -14.32 -30.00 22.82
N LYS A 376 -14.19 -28.67 22.73
CA LYS A 376 -15.32 -27.76 22.52
C LYS A 376 -15.25 -27.14 21.14
N LEU A 377 -16.32 -27.29 20.37
CA LEU A 377 -16.52 -26.61 19.10
C LEU A 377 -17.48 -25.44 19.29
N ILE A 378 -17.15 -24.30 18.73
CA ILE A 378 -18.03 -23.13 18.69
C ILE A 378 -18.25 -22.70 17.24
N ARG A 379 -19.30 -21.93 16.96
CA ARG A 379 -19.47 -21.29 15.64
C ARG A 379 -18.25 -20.42 15.33
N SER A 380 -17.59 -20.66 14.20
CA SER A 380 -16.45 -19.83 13.81
C SER A 380 -16.92 -18.43 13.40
N LEU A 381 -16.29 -17.41 13.98
CA LEU A 381 -16.52 -16.00 13.66
C LEU A 381 -15.36 -15.39 12.84
N ARG A 382 -14.41 -16.19 12.35
CA ARG A 382 -13.18 -15.68 11.73
C ARG A 382 -13.44 -14.84 10.48
N GLY A 383 -14.36 -15.30 9.63
CA GLY A 383 -14.80 -14.55 8.44
C GLY A 383 -15.45 -13.23 8.83
N ASP A 384 -16.36 -13.28 9.80
CA ASP A 384 -17.08 -12.11 10.32
C ASP A 384 -16.10 -11.09 10.95
N VAL A 385 -15.21 -11.53 11.82
CA VAL A 385 -14.15 -10.69 12.44
C VAL A 385 -13.25 -10.08 11.38
N THR A 386 -12.90 -10.80 10.32
CA THR A 386 -12.11 -10.26 9.19
C THR A 386 -12.88 -9.16 8.47
N GLN A 387 -14.19 -9.35 8.24
CA GLN A 387 -15.04 -8.33 7.62
C GLN A 387 -15.19 -7.11 8.53
N ILE A 388 -15.41 -7.30 9.83
CA ILE A 388 -15.49 -6.25 10.85
C ILE A 388 -14.21 -5.41 10.85
N LYS A 389 -13.03 -6.05 10.96
CA LYS A 389 -11.72 -5.38 10.89
C LYS A 389 -11.57 -4.53 9.62
N ARG A 390 -11.97 -5.06 8.45
CA ARG A 390 -11.90 -4.33 7.17
C ARG A 390 -12.83 -3.11 7.16
N ARG A 391 -14.07 -3.26 7.65
CA ARG A 391 -15.04 -2.15 7.73
C ARG A 391 -14.53 -1.05 8.66
N MET A 392 -14.00 -1.40 9.83
CA MET A 392 -13.44 -0.45 10.79
C MET A 392 -12.24 0.31 10.21
N ALA A 393 -11.33 -0.39 9.53
CA ALA A 393 -10.18 0.24 8.88
C ALA A 393 -10.61 1.21 7.77
N ALA A 394 -11.59 0.82 6.95
CA ALA A 394 -12.16 1.69 5.92
C ALA A 394 -12.83 2.94 6.52
N ARG A 395 -13.63 2.75 7.58
CA ARG A 395 -14.29 3.84 8.30
C ARG A 395 -13.28 4.82 8.90
N GLN A 396 -12.25 4.32 9.57
CA GLN A 396 -11.19 5.16 10.13
C GLN A 396 -10.45 5.95 9.04
N ALA A 397 -10.21 5.31 7.89
CA ALA A 397 -9.62 6.00 6.75
C ALA A 397 -10.50 7.13 6.21
N ILE A 398 -11.83 6.95 6.18
CA ILE A 398 -12.78 7.99 5.78
C ILE A 398 -12.77 9.16 6.77
N LEU A 399 -12.88 8.88 8.08
CA LEU A 399 -12.88 9.91 9.13
C LEU A 399 -11.60 10.76 9.14
N GLU A 400 -10.46 10.13 8.88
CA GLU A 400 -9.17 10.81 8.89
C GLU A 400 -8.78 11.43 7.53
N GLY A 401 -9.68 11.40 6.54
CA GLY A 401 -9.42 11.82 5.17
C GLY A 401 -8.26 11.05 4.50
N ARG A 402 -7.97 9.84 4.99
CA ARG A 402 -6.91 8.93 4.50
C ARG A 402 -7.37 8.01 3.38
N SER A 403 -8.67 7.99 3.06
CA SER A 403 -9.18 7.28 1.89
C SER A 403 -8.56 7.81 0.60
N ALA A 404 -8.51 6.97 -0.45
CA ALA A 404 -7.94 7.34 -1.75
C ALA A 404 -8.57 8.62 -2.33
N ASN A 405 -9.87 8.83 -2.06
CA ASN A 405 -10.51 10.14 -2.16
C ASN A 405 -10.60 10.76 -0.74
N PRO A 406 -9.82 11.79 -0.41
CA PRO A 406 -9.84 12.40 0.93
C PRO A 406 -11.16 13.07 1.29
N GLN A 407 -11.99 13.41 0.29
CA GLN A 407 -13.28 14.06 0.47
C GLN A 407 -14.45 13.07 0.47
N LEU A 408 -14.18 11.76 0.48
CA LEU A 408 -15.22 10.73 0.46
C LEU A 408 -16.22 10.88 1.61
N GLY A 409 -15.74 11.14 2.83
CA GLY A 409 -16.63 11.40 3.97
C GLY A 409 -17.56 12.59 3.72
N LEU A 410 -17.03 13.66 3.13
CA LEU A 410 -17.81 14.86 2.81
C LEU A 410 -18.83 14.63 1.70
N LEU A 411 -18.59 13.68 0.80
CA LEU A 411 -19.53 13.35 -0.28
C LEU A 411 -20.75 12.60 0.21
N ILE A 412 -20.60 11.81 1.28
CA ILE A 412 -21.66 10.97 1.82
C ILE A 412 -22.42 11.63 2.98
N GLU A 413 -21.82 12.61 3.66
CA GLU A 413 -22.50 13.40 4.69
C GLU A 413 -23.37 14.50 4.08
N GLU A 414 -24.61 14.64 4.56
CA GLU A 414 -25.62 15.54 3.97
C GLU A 414 -25.18 17.00 3.90
N GLN A 415 -24.37 17.45 4.86
CA GLN A 415 -23.87 18.83 4.96
C GLN A 415 -22.39 18.98 4.57
N GLY A 416 -21.79 17.95 3.98
CA GLY A 416 -20.39 18.01 3.55
C GLY A 416 -20.17 18.99 2.40
N GLN A 417 -19.08 19.77 2.47
CA GLN A 417 -18.75 20.76 1.44
C GLN A 417 -17.50 20.37 0.65
N ILE A 418 -17.68 20.14 -0.65
CA ILE A 418 -16.59 19.67 -1.52
C ILE A 418 -15.77 20.84 -2.08
N THR A 419 -14.52 20.93 -1.64
CA THR A 419 -13.49 21.77 -2.27
C THR A 419 -13.18 21.27 -3.68
N ARG A 420 -13.57 22.04 -4.72
CA ARG A 420 -13.29 21.69 -6.12
C ARG A 420 -11.84 22.01 -6.51
N ILE A 421 -11.08 20.99 -6.87
CA ILE A 421 -9.64 21.08 -7.16
C ILE A 421 -9.40 21.48 -8.61
N ARG A 422 -9.99 20.77 -9.58
CA ARG A 422 -9.91 21.09 -11.01
C ARG A 422 -11.15 20.57 -11.72
N ARG A 423 -11.58 21.26 -12.78
CA ARG A 423 -12.56 20.69 -13.71
C ARG A 423 -11.85 19.59 -14.51
N PRO A 424 -12.29 18.31 -14.45
CA PRO A 424 -11.73 17.29 -15.31
C PRO A 424 -11.94 17.67 -16.77
N LYS A 425 -11.00 17.29 -17.64
CA LYS A 425 -11.17 17.45 -19.09
C LYS A 425 -12.37 16.60 -19.51
N LYS A 426 -13.33 17.21 -20.21
CA LYS A 426 -14.52 16.50 -20.68
C LYS A 426 -14.11 15.41 -21.69
N VAL A 427 -14.61 14.19 -21.47
CA VAL A 427 -14.39 13.02 -22.29
C VAL A 427 -15.69 12.65 -23.00
N THR A 428 -15.58 12.22 -24.25
CA THR A 428 -16.73 11.71 -25.01
C THR A 428 -17.21 10.37 -24.46
N ALA A 429 -18.53 10.21 -24.35
CA ALA A 429 -19.18 9.02 -23.81
C ALA A 429 -18.77 7.75 -24.56
N LEU A 430 -19.03 7.70 -25.87
CA LEU A 430 -18.74 6.55 -26.73
C LEU A 430 -17.89 6.96 -27.92
N THR A 431 -16.97 6.08 -28.32
CA THR A 431 -16.29 6.13 -29.62
C THR A 431 -16.96 5.14 -30.57
N ALA A 432 -16.74 5.30 -31.88
CA ALA A 432 -17.28 4.38 -32.88
C ALA A 432 -16.83 2.93 -32.63
N PHE A 433 -15.60 2.75 -32.15
CA PHE A 433 -15.05 1.45 -31.76
C PHE A 433 -15.84 0.82 -30.61
N VAL A 434 -15.98 1.52 -29.47
CA VAL A 434 -16.69 0.97 -28.30
C VAL A 434 -18.16 0.73 -28.61
N ARG A 435 -18.80 1.64 -29.36
CA ARG A 435 -20.19 1.48 -29.80
C ARG A 435 -20.38 0.16 -30.54
N LYS A 436 -19.53 -0.13 -31.53
CA LYS A 436 -19.59 -1.37 -32.33
C LYS A 436 -19.22 -2.63 -31.54
N LYS A 437 -18.29 -2.53 -30.59
CA LYS A 437 -17.81 -3.68 -29.81
C LYS A 437 -18.83 -4.15 -28.76
N ILE A 438 -19.42 -3.21 -28.02
CA ILE A 438 -20.22 -3.52 -26.83
C ILE A 438 -21.71 -3.70 -27.17
N PHE A 439 -22.22 -2.94 -28.13
CA PHE A 439 -23.65 -2.88 -28.39
C PHE A 439 -24.03 -3.68 -29.64
N ARG A 440 -24.97 -4.62 -29.50
CA ARG A 440 -25.56 -5.37 -30.63
C ARG A 440 -26.49 -4.50 -31.49
N SER A 441 -27.16 -3.56 -30.86
CA SER A 441 -28.04 -2.54 -31.44
C SER A 441 -27.63 -1.18 -30.87
N ASP A 442 -27.94 -0.07 -31.54
CA ASP A 442 -27.53 1.25 -31.04
C ASP A 442 -27.96 1.48 -29.57
N PRO A 443 -27.07 2.06 -28.73
CA PRO A 443 -27.39 2.38 -27.35
C PRO A 443 -28.54 3.37 -27.27
N THR A 444 -29.37 3.24 -26.25
CA THR A 444 -30.41 4.24 -25.98
C THR A 444 -29.77 5.55 -25.51
N PHE A 445 -30.49 6.66 -25.69
CA PHE A 445 -30.07 7.97 -25.19
C PHE A 445 -29.69 7.95 -23.70
N MET A 446 -30.48 7.23 -22.88
CA MET A 446 -30.23 7.12 -21.44
C MET A 446 -28.98 6.30 -21.12
N GLN A 447 -28.66 5.26 -21.90
CA GLN A 447 -27.42 4.50 -21.75
C GLN A 447 -26.21 5.36 -22.11
N GLU A 448 -26.26 6.09 -23.23
CA GLU A 448 -25.17 6.99 -23.64
C GLU A 448 -24.97 8.12 -22.63
N ARG A 449 -26.06 8.71 -22.11
CA ARG A 449 -26.00 9.73 -21.06
C ARG A 449 -25.42 9.18 -19.75
N ALA A 450 -25.78 7.97 -19.34
CA ALA A 450 -25.22 7.33 -18.16
C ALA A 450 -23.70 7.14 -18.28
N ILE A 451 -23.21 6.72 -19.46
CA ILE A 451 -21.77 6.58 -19.75
C ILE A 451 -21.09 7.95 -19.74
N GLU A 452 -21.71 8.97 -20.35
CA GLU A 452 -21.18 10.34 -20.33
C GLU A 452 -21.01 10.85 -18.90
N VAL A 453 -22.02 10.68 -18.05
CA VAL A 453 -21.99 11.10 -16.65
C VAL A 453 -20.90 10.34 -15.89
N ALA A 454 -20.86 9.01 -16.00
CA ALA A 454 -19.85 8.20 -15.30
C ALA A 454 -18.40 8.60 -15.65
N LEU A 455 -18.10 8.89 -16.92
CA LEU A 455 -16.75 9.24 -17.35
C LEU A 455 -16.34 10.68 -17.01
N ASN A 456 -17.30 11.57 -16.79
CA ASN A 456 -17.06 13.00 -16.59
C ASN A 456 -17.27 13.47 -15.14
N THR A 457 -17.82 12.62 -14.29
CA THR A 457 -17.94 12.87 -12.85
C THR A 457 -16.63 12.48 -12.15
N PRO A 458 -15.93 13.41 -11.49
CA PRO A 458 -14.61 13.17 -10.92
C PRO A 458 -14.60 12.33 -9.64
N ASP A 459 -15.74 12.23 -8.95
CA ASP A 459 -15.89 11.66 -7.63
C ASP A 459 -16.80 10.42 -7.61
N ILE A 460 -18.13 10.60 -7.61
CA ILE A 460 -19.11 9.52 -7.48
C ILE A 460 -20.26 9.75 -8.47
N ALA A 461 -20.50 8.77 -9.33
CA ALA A 461 -21.67 8.74 -10.20
C ALA A 461 -22.62 7.61 -9.77
N LEU A 462 -23.88 7.96 -9.50
CA LEU A 462 -24.94 6.99 -9.24
C LEU A 462 -25.75 6.76 -10.52
N ILE A 463 -25.79 5.52 -10.99
CA ILE A 463 -26.60 5.11 -12.15
C ILE A 463 -27.70 4.17 -11.67
N GLN A 464 -28.95 4.61 -11.83
CA GLN A 464 -30.13 3.80 -11.52
C GLN A 464 -30.76 3.28 -12.81
N GLY A 465 -31.16 2.01 -12.81
CA GLY A 465 -31.88 1.41 -13.93
C GLY A 465 -32.78 0.26 -13.46
N PRO A 466 -34.06 0.21 -13.86
CA PRO A 466 -34.93 -0.95 -13.64
C PRO A 466 -34.34 -2.27 -14.19
N PRO A 467 -34.86 -3.44 -13.79
CA PRO A 467 -34.49 -4.72 -14.41
C PRO A 467 -34.63 -4.67 -15.94
N GLY A 468 -33.71 -5.31 -16.67
CA GLY A 468 -33.73 -5.37 -18.13
C GLY A 468 -33.20 -4.14 -18.89
N THR A 469 -32.89 -3.02 -18.22
CA THR A 469 -32.43 -1.77 -18.90
C THR A 469 -30.98 -1.77 -19.40
N GLY A 470 -30.30 -2.91 -19.37
CA GLY A 470 -28.93 -3.04 -19.88
C GLY A 470 -27.85 -2.42 -18.96
N LYS A 471 -28.07 -2.38 -17.64
CA LYS A 471 -27.08 -1.89 -16.66
C LYS A 471 -25.68 -2.50 -16.84
N THR A 472 -25.61 -3.81 -17.04
CA THR A 472 -24.33 -4.51 -17.26
C THR A 472 -23.66 -4.07 -18.57
N THR A 473 -24.45 -3.77 -19.61
CA THR A 473 -23.94 -3.23 -20.89
C THR A 473 -23.38 -1.82 -20.71
N VAL A 474 -24.02 -0.98 -19.89
CA VAL A 474 -23.51 0.35 -19.51
C VAL A 474 -22.17 0.23 -18.76
N ILE A 475 -22.08 -0.69 -17.79
CA ILE A 475 -20.83 -0.96 -17.07
C ILE A 475 -19.73 -1.39 -18.04
N ALA A 476 -20.03 -2.32 -18.96
CA ALA A 476 -19.09 -2.79 -19.98
C ALA A 476 -18.58 -1.65 -20.86
N ALA A 477 -19.46 -0.75 -21.29
CA ALA A 477 -19.09 0.40 -22.09
C ALA A 477 -18.18 1.37 -21.33
N ILE A 478 -18.46 1.65 -20.04
CA ILE A 478 -17.61 2.49 -19.19
C ILE A 478 -16.21 1.90 -19.08
N LEU A 479 -16.10 0.61 -18.80
CA LEU A 479 -14.81 -0.07 -18.65
C LEU A 479 -14.00 -0.06 -19.93
N GLU A 480 -14.63 -0.36 -21.07
CA GLU A 480 -13.98 -0.33 -22.37
C GLU A 480 -13.47 1.08 -22.71
N ARG A 481 -14.23 2.12 -22.36
CA ARG A 481 -13.81 3.51 -22.54
C ARG A 481 -12.64 3.89 -21.65
N LEU A 482 -12.64 3.47 -20.39
CA LEU A 482 -11.51 3.68 -19.47
C LEU A 482 -10.25 2.99 -20.00
N ASN A 483 -10.38 1.77 -20.53
CA ASN A 483 -9.26 1.05 -21.16
C ASN A 483 -8.71 1.80 -22.39
N GLU A 484 -9.59 2.21 -23.32
CA GLU A 484 -9.20 2.95 -24.52
C GLU A 484 -8.45 4.26 -24.19
N MET A 485 -8.85 4.92 -23.11
CA MET A 485 -8.20 6.15 -22.65
C MET A 485 -6.82 5.93 -22.04
N ALA A 486 -6.63 4.79 -21.37
CA ALA A 486 -5.37 4.47 -20.69
C ALA A 486 -4.32 3.94 -21.68
N ASP A 487 -4.72 3.15 -22.68
CA ASP A 487 -3.85 2.71 -23.79
C ASP A 487 -3.23 3.91 -24.52
N LYS A 488 -4.03 4.95 -24.81
CA LYS A 488 -3.57 6.20 -25.44
C LYS A 488 -2.53 6.98 -24.63
N ARG A 489 -2.46 6.77 -23.32
CA ARG A 489 -1.57 7.51 -22.40
C ARG A 489 -0.30 6.74 -22.04
N SER A 490 -0.07 5.54 -22.61
CA SER A 490 1.03 4.64 -22.21
C SER A 490 1.06 4.34 -20.70
N VAL A 491 -0.10 4.39 -20.04
CA VAL A 491 -0.23 4.07 -18.62
C VAL A 491 -0.57 2.58 -18.50
N ARG A 492 0.19 1.83 -17.69
CA ARG A 492 -0.14 0.43 -17.40
C ARG A 492 -1.51 0.34 -16.71
N ILE A 493 -2.48 -0.25 -17.39
CA ILE A 493 -3.87 -0.45 -16.90
C ILE A 493 -3.98 -1.53 -15.80
N LYS A 494 -2.98 -2.40 -15.66
CA LYS A 494 -3.01 -3.51 -14.69
C LYS A 494 -3.31 -2.99 -13.27
N GLY A 495 -4.46 -3.39 -12.73
CA GLY A 495 -4.88 -3.07 -11.36
C GLY A 495 -5.53 -1.68 -11.16
N GLN A 496 -5.91 -0.96 -12.22
CA GLN A 496 -6.47 0.39 -12.07
C GLN A 496 -7.99 0.43 -11.82
N VAL A 497 -8.72 -0.61 -12.20
CA VAL A 497 -10.18 -0.66 -12.06
C VAL A 497 -10.58 -1.86 -11.21
N LEU A 498 -11.34 -1.59 -10.14
CA LEU A 498 -11.92 -2.60 -9.28
C LEU A 498 -13.42 -2.71 -9.56
N LEU A 499 -13.88 -3.93 -9.85
CA LEU A 499 -15.29 -4.26 -9.98
C LEU A 499 -15.73 -5.06 -8.78
N THR A 500 -16.79 -4.61 -8.11
CA THR A 500 -17.35 -5.26 -6.93
C THR A 500 -18.85 -5.46 -7.10
N GLY A 501 -19.40 -6.44 -6.38
CA GLY A 501 -20.83 -6.71 -6.29
C GLY A 501 -21.15 -7.30 -4.93
N PHE A 502 -22.36 -7.06 -4.43
CA PHE A 502 -22.76 -7.52 -3.09
C PHE A 502 -22.83 -9.06 -3.00
N GLN A 503 -23.28 -9.73 -4.06
CA GLN A 503 -23.36 -11.18 -4.15
C GLN A 503 -22.34 -11.73 -5.16
N HIS A 504 -21.79 -12.92 -4.89
CA HIS A 504 -20.89 -13.61 -5.81
C HIS A 504 -21.52 -13.82 -7.19
N ASP A 505 -22.81 -14.16 -7.24
CA ASP A 505 -23.52 -14.39 -8.51
C ASP A 505 -23.62 -13.11 -9.34
N ALA A 506 -23.74 -11.94 -8.71
CA ALA A 506 -23.75 -10.66 -9.40
C ALA A 506 -22.39 -10.33 -10.02
N VAL A 507 -21.30 -10.67 -9.33
CA VAL A 507 -19.92 -10.53 -9.83
C VAL A 507 -19.69 -11.47 -11.00
N GLN A 508 -20.11 -12.73 -10.89
CA GLN A 508 -19.96 -13.73 -11.95
C GLN A 508 -20.76 -13.35 -13.21
N ASN A 509 -22.01 -12.95 -13.03
CA ASN A 509 -22.87 -12.43 -14.09
C ASN A 509 -22.30 -11.18 -14.79
N MET A 510 -21.47 -10.41 -14.08
CA MET A 510 -20.77 -9.26 -14.61
C MET A 510 -19.53 -9.72 -15.40
N ILE A 511 -18.70 -10.61 -14.84
CA ILE A 511 -17.49 -11.16 -15.48
C ILE A 511 -17.84 -11.86 -16.80
N GLU A 512 -18.84 -12.74 -16.81
CA GLU A 512 -19.25 -13.49 -18.01
C GLU A 512 -19.71 -12.58 -19.16
N ARG A 513 -20.25 -11.41 -18.82
CA ARG A 513 -20.70 -10.41 -19.80
C ARG A 513 -19.62 -9.37 -20.14
N LEU A 514 -18.53 -9.31 -19.37
CA LEU A 514 -17.42 -8.40 -19.53
C LEU A 514 -16.23 -9.08 -20.22
N SER A 515 -16.22 -9.09 -21.55
CA SER A 515 -15.02 -9.45 -22.32
C SER A 515 -14.11 -8.21 -22.48
N LEU A 516 -13.43 -7.81 -21.40
CA LEU A 516 -12.49 -6.69 -21.42
C LEU A 516 -11.26 -7.06 -22.26
N ASN A 517 -11.05 -6.38 -23.39
CA ASN A 517 -10.00 -6.70 -24.37
C ASN A 517 -9.98 -8.18 -24.81
N SER A 518 -11.15 -8.84 -24.75
CA SER A 518 -11.28 -10.28 -24.95
C SER A 518 -10.54 -11.15 -23.94
N LEU A 519 -9.87 -10.63 -22.90
CA LEU A 519 -9.17 -11.44 -21.91
C LEU A 519 -10.09 -11.86 -20.76
N PRO A 520 -9.88 -13.04 -20.13
CA PRO A 520 -10.58 -13.41 -18.92
C PRO A 520 -10.22 -12.45 -17.77
N VAL A 521 -11.21 -12.09 -16.95
CA VAL A 521 -11.01 -11.19 -15.79
C VAL A 521 -10.70 -12.04 -14.55
N PRO A 522 -9.57 -11.81 -13.85
CA PRO A 522 -9.28 -12.54 -12.62
C PRO A 522 -10.26 -12.16 -11.52
N LYS A 523 -10.91 -13.18 -10.93
CA LYS A 523 -11.81 -13.02 -9.79
C LYS A 523 -11.04 -13.26 -8.50
N PHE A 524 -11.26 -12.37 -7.52
CA PHE A 524 -10.73 -12.53 -6.17
C PHE A 524 -11.88 -12.84 -5.20
N GLY A 525 -11.84 -14.00 -4.57
CA GLY A 525 -12.84 -14.49 -3.62
C GLY A 525 -12.69 -15.99 -3.39
N LYS A 526 -13.37 -16.54 -2.40
CA LYS A 526 -13.67 -17.97 -2.32
C LYS A 526 -15.17 -18.09 -2.09
N ARG A 527 -15.85 -19.00 -2.80
CA ARG A 527 -17.21 -19.38 -2.45
C ARG A 527 -17.11 -20.34 -1.26
N SER A 528 -17.82 -20.07 -0.17
CA SER A 528 -17.94 -21.03 0.94
C SER A 528 -18.50 -22.35 0.37
N GLY A 529 -17.70 -23.41 0.43
CA GLY A 529 -18.07 -24.74 -0.06
C GLY A 529 -17.63 -25.15 -1.48
N SER A 530 -16.90 -24.32 -2.25
CA SER A 530 -16.30 -24.80 -3.51
C SER A 530 -15.06 -25.67 -3.24
N GLU A 531 -14.96 -26.81 -3.92
CA GLU A 531 -13.79 -27.71 -3.83
C GLU A 531 -12.56 -27.15 -4.56
N GLU A 532 -12.78 -26.14 -5.40
CA GLU A 532 -11.76 -25.51 -6.22
C GLU A 532 -11.53 -24.06 -5.79
N ASP A 533 -10.26 -23.68 -5.72
CA ASP A 533 -9.85 -22.30 -5.51
C ASP A 533 -10.15 -21.46 -6.76
N ASP A 534 -10.68 -20.24 -6.57
CA ASP A 534 -11.04 -19.31 -7.66
C ASP A 534 -9.85 -19.06 -8.62
N TYR A 535 -8.60 -19.24 -8.15
CA TYR A 535 -7.39 -19.16 -8.96
C TYR A 535 -7.28 -20.31 -9.98
N SER A 536 -7.51 -21.55 -9.56
CA SER A 536 -7.52 -22.73 -10.43
C SER A 536 -8.72 -22.71 -11.41
N ALA A 537 -9.84 -22.12 -11.00
CA ALA A 537 -10.97 -21.85 -11.89
C ALA A 537 -10.62 -20.79 -12.95
N PHE A 538 -9.90 -19.72 -12.56
CA PHE A 538 -9.42 -18.72 -13.50
C PHE A 538 -8.40 -19.30 -14.50
N GLU A 539 -7.43 -20.11 -14.05
CA GLU A 539 -6.44 -20.74 -14.94
C GLU A 539 -7.12 -21.63 -16.00
N ARG A 540 -8.09 -22.45 -15.60
CA ARG A 540 -8.87 -23.22 -16.58
C ARG A 540 -9.66 -22.36 -17.55
N ASN A 541 -10.35 -21.33 -17.04
CA ASN A 541 -11.07 -20.40 -17.91
C ASN A 541 -10.13 -19.68 -18.89
N LEU A 542 -8.89 -19.40 -18.47
CA LEU A 542 -7.85 -18.82 -19.31
C LEU A 542 -7.35 -19.80 -20.37
N ASP A 543 -7.16 -21.07 -20.01
CA ASP A 543 -6.76 -22.13 -20.95
C ASP A 543 -7.86 -22.39 -22.00
N ASP A 544 -9.11 -22.51 -21.56
CA ASP A 544 -10.28 -22.67 -22.44
C ASP A 544 -10.39 -21.49 -23.41
N TRP A 545 -10.21 -20.27 -22.90
CA TRP A 545 -10.19 -19.07 -23.72
C TRP A 545 -9.04 -19.07 -24.75
N CYS A 546 -7.82 -19.42 -24.33
CA CYS A 546 -6.68 -19.54 -25.23
C CYS A 546 -6.96 -20.55 -26.35
N CYS A 547 -7.58 -21.68 -26.01
CA CYS A 547 -7.95 -22.71 -26.98
C CYS A 547 -9.02 -22.21 -27.96
N GLU A 548 -10.03 -21.48 -27.48
CA GLU A 548 -11.08 -20.92 -28.33
C GLU A 548 -10.51 -19.87 -29.30
N VAL A 549 -9.64 -18.98 -28.82
CA VAL A 549 -8.98 -17.96 -29.64
C VAL A 549 -8.06 -18.60 -30.67
N ALA A 550 -7.24 -19.57 -30.27
CA ALA A 550 -6.40 -20.33 -31.19
C ALA A 550 -7.24 -21.00 -32.28
N THR A 551 -8.37 -21.60 -31.92
CA THR A 551 -9.30 -22.23 -32.88
C THR A 551 -9.89 -21.21 -33.85
N LYS A 552 -10.32 -20.05 -33.36
CA LYS A 552 -10.83 -18.95 -34.21
C LYS A 552 -9.75 -18.40 -35.14
N LEU A 553 -8.51 -18.28 -34.68
CA LEU A 553 -7.37 -17.82 -35.48
C LEU A 553 -6.99 -18.82 -36.57
N ARG A 554 -6.97 -20.12 -36.25
CA ARG A 554 -6.77 -21.20 -37.24
C ARG A 554 -7.85 -21.19 -38.31
N LYS A 555 -9.12 -21.08 -37.93
CA LYS A 555 -10.24 -20.97 -38.90
C LYS A 555 -10.13 -19.75 -39.82
N ARG A 556 -9.63 -18.62 -39.30
CA ARG A 556 -9.47 -17.39 -40.10
C ARG A 556 -8.21 -17.40 -40.96
N ASN A 557 -7.20 -18.18 -40.60
CA ASN A 557 -5.93 -18.26 -41.32
C ASN A 557 -5.57 -19.73 -41.57
N PRO A 558 -6.19 -20.38 -42.58
CA PRO A 558 -5.93 -21.80 -42.90
C PRO A 558 -4.46 -22.07 -43.23
N GLN A 559 -3.75 -21.07 -43.73
CA GLN A 559 -2.31 -21.09 -44.05
C GLN A 559 -1.43 -21.41 -42.83
N LEU A 560 -1.93 -21.20 -41.61
CA LEU A 560 -1.21 -21.57 -40.38
C LEU A 560 -1.09 -23.10 -40.23
N GLU A 561 -2.00 -23.87 -40.81
CA GLU A 561 -1.95 -25.33 -40.78
C GLU A 561 -0.73 -25.85 -41.55
N ASP A 562 -0.44 -25.26 -42.70
CA ASP A 562 0.74 -25.60 -43.50
C ASP A 562 2.04 -25.31 -42.73
N VAL A 563 2.11 -24.15 -42.06
CA VAL A 563 3.27 -23.74 -41.24
C VAL A 563 3.42 -24.63 -39.99
N GLU A 564 2.31 -25.02 -39.34
CA GLU A 564 2.32 -25.94 -38.21
C GLU A 564 2.79 -27.34 -38.65
N GLN A 565 2.31 -27.86 -39.78
CA GLN A 565 2.75 -29.12 -40.37
C GLN A 565 4.23 -29.09 -40.74
N GLU A 566 4.71 -28.02 -41.38
CA GLU A 566 6.11 -27.83 -41.71
C GLU A 566 7.01 -27.84 -40.46
N ARG A 567 6.58 -27.12 -39.40
CA ARG A 567 7.31 -27.07 -38.13
C ARG A 567 7.34 -28.43 -37.42
N GLU A 568 6.24 -29.17 -37.45
CA GLU A 568 6.16 -30.52 -36.88
C GLU A 568 7.11 -31.48 -37.59
N ILE A 569 7.11 -31.48 -38.94
CA ILE A 569 8.03 -32.28 -39.76
C ILE A 569 9.48 -31.89 -39.47
N LYS A 570 9.81 -30.60 -39.40
CA LYS A 570 11.15 -30.11 -39.04
C LYS A 570 11.57 -30.57 -37.64
N ASN A 571 10.68 -30.52 -36.65
CA ASN A 571 10.97 -31.00 -35.30
C ASN A 571 11.22 -32.51 -35.27
N LEU A 572 10.37 -33.30 -35.93
CA LEU A 572 10.55 -34.76 -36.05
C LEU A 572 11.85 -35.11 -36.77
N PHE A 573 12.21 -34.37 -37.81
CA PHE A 573 13.47 -34.51 -38.52
C PHE A 573 14.66 -34.24 -37.60
N VAL A 574 14.65 -33.13 -36.85
CA VAL A 574 15.72 -32.80 -35.89
C VAL A 574 15.83 -33.86 -34.79
N GLN A 575 14.71 -34.35 -34.26
CA GLN A 575 14.71 -35.44 -33.26
C GLN A 575 15.29 -36.73 -33.84
N TYR A 576 14.89 -37.10 -35.05
CA TYR A 576 15.41 -38.28 -35.74
C TYR A 576 16.91 -38.17 -36.01
N VAL A 577 17.41 -37.04 -36.50
CA VAL A 577 18.85 -36.83 -36.75
C VAL A 577 19.66 -36.92 -35.45
N ARG A 578 19.12 -36.45 -34.33
CA ARG A 578 19.79 -36.50 -33.02
C ARG A 578 19.77 -37.90 -32.40
N SER A 579 18.69 -38.64 -32.55
CA SER A 579 18.52 -39.97 -31.97
C SER A 579 17.71 -40.84 -32.92
N PRO A 580 18.35 -41.42 -33.95
CA PRO A 580 17.66 -42.24 -34.94
C PRO A 580 16.97 -43.42 -34.26
N SER A 581 15.66 -43.55 -34.45
CA SER A 581 14.89 -44.72 -34.00
C SER A 581 13.83 -45.07 -35.01
N HIS A 582 13.44 -46.34 -35.04
CA HIS A 582 12.40 -46.82 -35.95
C HIS A 582 11.05 -46.09 -35.72
N LEU A 583 10.72 -45.76 -34.46
CA LEU A 583 9.51 -45.01 -34.11
C LEU A 583 9.54 -43.59 -34.68
N LEU A 584 10.67 -42.88 -34.54
CA LEU A 584 10.83 -41.52 -35.08
C LEU A 584 10.87 -41.53 -36.62
N ALA A 585 11.54 -42.50 -37.24
CA ALA A 585 11.54 -42.67 -38.69
C ALA A 585 10.13 -42.89 -39.23
N SER A 586 9.37 -43.82 -38.63
CA SER A 586 7.99 -44.10 -39.02
C SER A 586 7.08 -42.88 -38.85
N ASN A 587 7.17 -42.17 -37.72
CA ASN A 587 6.38 -40.96 -37.48
C ASN A 587 6.73 -39.82 -38.46
N LEU A 588 8.01 -39.62 -38.74
CA LEU A 588 8.49 -38.60 -39.68
C LEU A 588 8.02 -38.90 -41.10
N VAL A 589 8.24 -40.12 -41.59
CA VAL A 589 7.84 -40.53 -42.94
C VAL A 589 6.33 -40.46 -43.09
N LYS A 590 5.56 -40.93 -42.10
CA LYS A 590 4.09 -40.81 -42.12
C LYS A 590 3.62 -39.35 -42.25
N LYS A 591 4.26 -38.42 -41.56
CA LYS A 591 3.93 -36.99 -41.65
C LYS A 591 4.32 -36.40 -43.01
N ILE A 592 5.45 -36.81 -43.58
CA ILE A 592 5.86 -36.42 -44.93
C ILE A 592 4.86 -36.96 -45.98
N THR A 593 4.46 -38.23 -45.90
CA THR A 593 3.50 -38.83 -46.83
C THR A 593 2.15 -38.09 -46.85
N ASN A 594 1.72 -37.55 -45.71
CA ASN A 594 0.49 -36.77 -45.60
C ASN A 594 0.52 -35.43 -46.35
N LEU A 595 1.69 -34.90 -46.74
CA LEU A 595 1.80 -33.70 -47.58
C LEU A 595 1.27 -33.95 -49.01
N GLY A 596 1.28 -35.20 -49.45
CA GLY A 596 0.73 -35.62 -50.74
C GLY A 596 1.49 -35.11 -51.97
N VAL A 597 0.96 -35.46 -53.15
CA VAL A 597 1.58 -35.17 -54.46
C VAL A 597 1.62 -33.68 -54.77
N ALA A 598 0.66 -32.90 -54.26
CA ALA A 598 0.58 -31.46 -54.53
C ALA A 598 1.78 -30.67 -53.97
N VAL A 599 2.38 -31.15 -52.87
CA VAL A 599 3.52 -30.50 -52.20
C VAL A 599 4.84 -31.19 -52.55
N LEU A 600 4.86 -32.53 -52.58
CA LEU A 600 6.09 -33.31 -52.80
C LEU A 600 6.40 -33.55 -54.29
N GLY A 601 5.41 -33.46 -55.17
CA GLY A 601 5.49 -33.97 -56.54
C GLY A 601 5.36 -35.50 -56.61
N GLU A 602 5.03 -36.04 -57.79
CA GLU A 602 4.67 -37.46 -57.97
C GLU A 602 5.78 -38.44 -57.55
N ASN A 603 7.03 -38.10 -57.85
CA ASN A 603 8.16 -39.00 -57.58
C ASN A 603 8.46 -39.11 -56.08
N ASP A 604 8.49 -37.98 -55.37
CA ASP A 604 8.84 -37.98 -53.94
C ASP A 604 7.67 -38.42 -53.06
N ALA A 605 6.42 -38.16 -53.46
CA ALA A 605 5.25 -38.75 -52.81
C ALA A 605 5.26 -40.30 -52.90
N ARG A 606 5.54 -40.88 -54.09
CA ARG A 606 5.67 -42.33 -54.26
C ARG A 606 6.81 -42.92 -53.42
N ARG A 607 7.94 -42.21 -53.33
CA ARG A 607 9.06 -42.63 -52.47
C ARG A 607 8.69 -42.62 -51.00
N ALA A 608 8.01 -41.58 -50.52
CA ALA A 608 7.55 -41.49 -49.14
C ALA A 608 6.55 -42.60 -48.80
N GLU A 609 5.62 -42.93 -49.70
CA GLU A 609 4.68 -44.05 -49.52
C GLU A 609 5.38 -45.41 -49.47
N ASN A 610 6.34 -45.67 -50.36
CA ASN A 610 7.09 -46.92 -50.35
C ASN A 610 7.92 -47.04 -49.08
N LEU A 611 8.60 -45.96 -48.68
CA LEU A 611 9.38 -45.94 -47.44
C LEU A 611 8.49 -46.15 -46.19
N ALA A 612 7.28 -45.60 -46.19
CA ALA A 612 6.31 -45.84 -45.12
C ALA A 612 5.90 -47.32 -45.03
N LYS A 613 5.70 -47.99 -46.19
CA LYS A 613 5.37 -49.42 -46.25
C LYS A 613 6.54 -50.29 -45.80
N ASP A 614 7.75 -49.97 -46.21
CA ASP A 614 8.95 -50.71 -45.83
C ASP A 614 9.18 -50.64 -44.31
N LEU A 615 9.07 -49.45 -43.72
CA LEU A 615 9.14 -49.26 -42.27
C LEU A 615 8.01 -49.99 -41.52
N ALA A 616 6.80 -50.06 -42.09
CA ALA A 616 5.70 -50.83 -41.50
C ALA A 616 5.96 -52.35 -41.55
N CYS A 617 6.52 -52.86 -42.64
CA CYS A 617 6.89 -54.28 -42.79
C CYS A 617 8.05 -54.68 -41.86
N GLN A 618 9.05 -53.80 -41.67
CA GLN A 618 10.17 -54.04 -40.75
C GLN A 618 9.71 -54.09 -39.28
N ALA A 619 8.74 -53.25 -38.89
CA ALA A 619 8.12 -53.36 -37.57
C ALA A 619 7.38 -54.70 -37.37
N GLY A 620 6.71 -55.22 -38.41
CA GLY A 620 6.03 -56.52 -38.37
C GLY A 620 7.00 -57.71 -38.33
N SER A 621 8.15 -57.61 -39.00
CA SER A 621 9.14 -58.68 -39.05
C SER A 621 10.00 -58.77 -37.78
N ASN A 622 10.32 -57.65 -37.12
CA ASN A 622 11.07 -57.63 -35.85
C ASN A 622 10.28 -58.23 -34.67
N VAL A 623 8.95 -58.25 -34.74
CA VAL A 623 8.09 -58.95 -33.76
C VAL A 623 8.08 -60.47 -34.01
N ALA A 624 8.35 -60.93 -35.23
CA ALA A 624 8.33 -62.34 -35.60
C ALA A 624 9.70 -63.05 -35.49
N SER A 625 10.82 -62.33 -35.56
CA SER A 625 12.17 -62.93 -35.61
C SER A 625 13.02 -62.80 -34.34
N GLY A 626 12.59 -62.08 -33.30
CA GLY A 626 13.27 -62.06 -31.99
C GLY A 626 14.77 -61.72 -32.01
N GLN A 627 15.27 -61.13 -33.09
CA GLN A 627 16.67 -60.75 -33.25
C GLN A 627 16.78 -59.23 -33.24
N TRP A 628 17.30 -58.69 -32.14
CA TRP A 628 17.86 -57.35 -32.10
C TRP A 628 19.16 -57.36 -32.91
N LEU A 629 19.06 -57.11 -34.20
CA LEU A 629 20.23 -56.82 -35.05
C LEU A 629 20.46 -55.32 -35.01
N ASP A 630 21.60 -54.96 -34.44
CA ASP A 630 22.22 -53.64 -34.50
C ASP A 630 22.61 -53.35 -35.97
N VAL A 631 21.66 -52.83 -36.75
CA VAL A 631 21.90 -52.46 -38.14
C VAL A 631 21.94 -50.95 -38.23
N THR A 632 23.16 -50.44 -38.10
CA THR A 632 23.56 -49.12 -38.60
C THR A 632 23.61 -49.14 -40.14
N ASP A 633 22.45 -49.32 -40.78
CA ASP A 633 22.35 -49.03 -42.21
C ASP A 633 22.01 -47.55 -42.38
N HIS A 634 23.05 -46.78 -42.71
CA HIS A 634 22.92 -45.43 -43.25
C HIS A 634 21.97 -45.45 -44.45
N VAL A 635 20.76 -44.92 -44.26
CA VAL A 635 19.95 -44.45 -45.39
C VAL A 635 20.69 -43.24 -45.97
N ASP A 636 21.33 -43.42 -47.13
CA ASP A 636 22.11 -42.38 -47.81
C ASP A 636 21.16 -41.32 -48.39
N TRP A 637 20.83 -40.28 -47.59
CA TRP A 637 19.99 -39.14 -47.98
C TRP A 637 20.73 -38.10 -48.86
N LYS A 638 21.66 -38.52 -49.71
CA LYS A 638 22.57 -37.61 -50.44
C LYS A 638 21.96 -36.73 -51.54
N LEU A 639 20.64 -36.67 -51.70
CA LEU A 639 20.00 -35.90 -52.78
C LEU A 639 19.20 -34.66 -52.35
N LEU A 640 19.08 -34.36 -51.05
CA LEU A 640 18.42 -33.13 -50.56
C LEU A 640 19.38 -31.96 -50.29
N ARG A 641 20.62 -32.01 -50.80
CA ARG A 641 21.65 -30.99 -50.54
C ARG A 641 21.85 -29.96 -51.64
N ASN A 642 21.04 -29.95 -52.71
CA ASN A 642 21.11 -28.93 -53.75
C ASN A 642 19.71 -28.50 -54.19
N ARG A 643 19.18 -27.49 -53.51
CA ARG A 643 18.38 -26.38 -54.05
C ARG A 643 18.06 -25.46 -52.88
N ASP A 644 18.67 -24.27 -52.92
CA ASP A 644 18.35 -23.12 -52.09
C ASP A 644 16.87 -22.69 -52.24
#